data_AF-A0A9P6U6Y5-F1
#
_entry.id   AF-A0A9P6U6Y5-F1
#
_cell.length_a   1.000
_cell.length_b   1.000
_cell.length_c   1.000
_cell.angle_alpha   90.00
_cell.angle_beta   90.00
_cell.angle_gamma   90.00
#
_symmetry.space_group_name_H-M   'P 1'
#
loop_
_entity.id
_entity.type
_entity.pdbx_description
1 polymer ?
#
loop_
_entity_poly.entity_id
_entity_poly.type
_entity_poly.pdbx_seq_one_letter_code
_entity_poly.pdbx_strand_id
1 'polypeptide(L)'
;MFHEAFGLNDFDTDALEQALLESSAHGYLTDLHSRMLRTLTQNRQISFDNWLVYLRREFVKRSPERNPWGDMEDDEPIDYDDLSLETKVMILTNLCEWQLDDPERFRQSLKEDDELSYEWRVMPIGYDSNGRTYWLFDDNRLYRENPPPPPKASKKKAPASTPAKVSKPVPRQGTRRSTRAQKDLIEPENDVELEFIPPPTTEGVDWEPLCVTRQEWEEFAAVFKRSKHPEEKALYTVVNYDILPKVLEDLMTKEKERQKLEAVANRKRSSRIVIRELEIQEKARLEAIRQQELAEAAERRKRELRERREDRERLQQDHLREQRLKEREERLKARETVVRQQHERKLQQHLKEAKAREDRINRRLNGSGIKEGSEGSSTREPSQDVEEEESWVFDCVCGVFGTNLDDGELMIACNKCNVWQHVACLKQDYAEQGKKQVDWEKVDFICQRCQKKAEERKRRREQKKLNGSASATDSRDSSMEIRTPQANGMDVEMKPVTPQPIQPSIHSLPSAAPFKYQQHHVPIVPTSHSTDATKAAQHSLPLAMPVYRRTLHTMLTERRLPLIIITTSISRQSMAHRLGMPHQVVSRWLMLLHILAIINKPLILGIPSRIRTCGSPASTDIHQHKSRHKAISLHIQPPIPRPNMLLMVMVFKNKLQNLSQRTLENISKPNVMLDGLVRVNSHRYDASTNPKGIVNMSVAENRLMADDLVEIMGPVNTVNPLLFGYGESPTGSKQLRKNLAENVFNRYFNPHEKVHEDHIVVSAGCSAVIDNFTFVACDPGDGILITTPYYGGFNTDVEAKSKAKVIAVHLEDQNPFTTDSLQTMQNAIDKAEASGTRVRVMILSNPHNPLGRTFSIEMIQGFLRLAGRNKIHVVFDEIYALSVFDHLLTGQAKEEQGKCEPFISVLSLPNIEDYCPKELVHVAYGMSKDFCLNGFRVGCLLSPWNKEFIEGYKSIAVFTWIASTTDAMCTHLLSDPDVIERFTKTNQERLAESYTVAADFLRAHKIPFVPAQAGHFLWMDLRQFIPPALTALAQQGDREAEFKLWHAMLDEGVGLNLGLVFTERTVGFFRMTFSLPVPMLKLGLERMMRAIERVSRE
;
A
#
# COMPACT_ATOMS: atom_id res chain seq x y z
N MET A 1 -18.24 -25.91 -9.68
CA MET A 1 -18.37 -27.08 -10.58
C MET A 1 -19.04 -26.78 -11.92
N PHE A 2 -20.38 -26.59 -12.05
CA PHE A 2 -20.99 -26.28 -13.36
C PHE A 2 -20.31 -25.05 -14.00
N HIS A 3 -20.12 -24.01 -13.20
CA HIS A 3 -19.39 -22.82 -13.61
C HIS A 3 -17.93 -23.12 -14.02
N GLU A 4 -17.22 -24.00 -13.32
CA GLU A 4 -15.83 -24.40 -13.67
C GLU A 4 -15.74 -25.18 -14.99
N ALA A 5 -16.67 -26.12 -15.24
CA ALA A 5 -16.69 -26.95 -16.46
C ALA A 5 -16.85 -26.14 -17.76
N PHE A 6 -17.43 -24.94 -17.65
CA PHE A 6 -17.61 -23.99 -18.76
C PHE A 6 -16.78 -22.68 -18.57
N GLY A 7 -15.94 -22.63 -17.53
CA GLY A 7 -15.09 -21.48 -17.17
C GLY A 7 -15.84 -20.20 -16.80
N LEU A 8 -17.13 -20.28 -16.48
CA LEU A 8 -17.94 -19.19 -15.96
C LEU A 8 -17.42 -18.84 -14.55
N ASN A 9 -17.21 -17.55 -14.27
CA ASN A 9 -16.75 -17.12 -12.95
C ASN A 9 -17.93 -16.78 -12.02
N ASP A 10 -19.02 -16.24 -12.59
CA ASP A 10 -20.15 -15.64 -11.87
C ASP A 10 -21.49 -16.24 -12.37
N PHE A 11 -21.72 -17.52 -12.11
CA PHE A 11 -23.00 -18.19 -12.41
C PHE A 11 -23.89 -18.23 -11.17
N ASP A 12 -25.07 -17.59 -11.24
CA ASP A 12 -26.09 -17.59 -10.19
C ASP A 12 -27.47 -17.88 -10.79
N THR A 13 -28.32 -18.64 -10.09
CA THR A 13 -29.64 -19.05 -10.58
C THR A 13 -30.54 -17.84 -10.80
N ASP A 14 -30.51 -16.87 -9.88
CA ASP A 14 -31.29 -15.62 -9.97
C ASP A 14 -30.91 -14.82 -11.24
N ALA A 15 -29.62 -14.81 -11.60
CA ALA A 15 -29.11 -14.12 -12.79
C ALA A 15 -29.50 -14.84 -14.10
N LEU A 16 -29.53 -16.17 -14.10
CA LEU A 16 -30.02 -16.95 -15.25
C LEU A 16 -31.53 -16.78 -15.45
N GLU A 17 -32.32 -16.80 -14.37
CA GLU A 17 -33.76 -16.55 -14.42
C GLU A 17 -34.06 -15.12 -14.93
N GLN A 18 -33.37 -14.10 -14.40
CA GLN A 18 -33.51 -12.74 -14.91
C GLN A 18 -33.09 -12.64 -16.39
N ALA A 19 -32.01 -13.32 -16.79
CA ALA A 19 -31.53 -13.28 -18.16
C ALA A 19 -32.43 -14.01 -19.17
N LEU A 20 -33.22 -14.99 -18.73
CA LEU A 20 -34.24 -15.66 -19.54
C LEU A 20 -35.53 -14.81 -19.68
N LEU A 21 -35.81 -13.94 -18.70
CA LEU A 21 -36.98 -13.07 -18.68
C LEU A 21 -36.76 -11.68 -19.32
N GLU A 22 -35.53 -11.16 -19.27
CA GLU A 22 -35.17 -9.85 -19.83
C GLU A 22 -34.43 -9.98 -21.17
N SER A 23 -35.04 -9.52 -22.27
CA SER A 23 -34.37 -9.42 -23.58
C SER A 23 -33.16 -8.46 -23.59
N SER A 24 -33.01 -7.60 -22.57
CA SER A 24 -31.80 -6.79 -22.36
C SER A 24 -30.56 -7.58 -21.90
N ALA A 25 -30.71 -8.85 -21.52
CA ALA A 25 -29.64 -9.65 -20.92
C ALA A 25 -28.87 -10.54 -21.93
N HIS A 26 -29.07 -10.36 -23.24
CA HIS A 26 -28.54 -11.19 -24.34
C HIS A 26 -27.06 -11.63 -24.18
N GLY A 27 -26.19 -10.75 -23.69
CA GLY A 27 -24.77 -11.05 -23.48
C GLY A 27 -24.48 -12.17 -22.47
N TYR A 28 -25.32 -12.36 -21.43
CA TYR A 28 -25.14 -13.40 -20.43
C TYR A 28 -25.49 -14.79 -20.99
N LEU A 29 -26.65 -14.90 -21.66
CA LEU A 29 -27.05 -16.12 -22.35
C LEU A 29 -26.09 -16.46 -23.49
N THR A 30 -25.59 -15.46 -24.23
CA THR A 30 -24.58 -15.66 -25.28
C THR A 30 -23.26 -16.22 -24.73
N ASP A 31 -22.76 -15.71 -23.61
CA ASP A 31 -21.54 -16.25 -23.00
C ASP A 31 -21.74 -17.71 -22.56
N LEU A 32 -22.86 -18.00 -21.90
CA LEU A 32 -23.25 -19.35 -21.48
C LEU A 32 -23.33 -20.33 -22.66
N HIS A 33 -24.12 -20.03 -23.71
CA HIS A 33 -24.27 -20.89 -24.87
C HIS A 33 -22.95 -21.08 -25.61
N SER A 34 -22.20 -20.00 -25.87
CA SER A 34 -20.91 -20.08 -26.57
C SER A 34 -19.88 -20.91 -25.81
N ARG A 35 -19.93 -20.96 -24.47
CA ARG A 35 -19.05 -21.82 -23.65
C ARG A 35 -19.51 -23.28 -23.61
N MET A 36 -20.80 -23.53 -23.42
CA MET A 36 -21.36 -24.89 -23.48
C MET A 36 -21.10 -25.55 -24.84
N LEU A 37 -21.20 -24.78 -25.94
CA LEU A 37 -20.83 -25.22 -27.29
C LEU A 37 -19.32 -25.41 -27.48
N ARG A 38 -18.47 -24.56 -26.90
CA ARG A 38 -17.00 -24.75 -26.91
C ARG A 38 -16.59 -26.04 -26.21
N THR A 39 -17.18 -26.36 -25.05
CA THR A 39 -16.94 -27.64 -24.37
C THR A 39 -17.52 -28.81 -25.16
N LEU A 40 -18.77 -28.71 -25.66
CA LEU A 40 -19.46 -29.77 -26.41
C LEU A 40 -18.75 -30.16 -27.72
N THR A 41 -18.18 -29.19 -28.43
CA THR A 41 -17.58 -29.39 -29.78
C THR A 41 -16.05 -29.35 -29.79
N GLN A 42 -15.40 -28.90 -28.70
CA GLN A 42 -13.97 -28.54 -28.64
C GLN A 42 -13.51 -27.45 -29.63
N ASN A 43 -14.42 -26.85 -30.42
CA ASN A 43 -14.07 -25.83 -31.40
C ASN A 43 -13.78 -24.48 -30.74
N ARG A 44 -12.50 -24.12 -30.64
CA ARG A 44 -12.04 -22.83 -30.09
C ARG A 44 -12.40 -21.61 -30.93
N GLN A 45 -12.91 -21.77 -32.15
CA GLN A 45 -13.35 -20.66 -33.02
C GLN A 45 -14.75 -20.13 -32.69
N ILE A 46 -15.47 -20.76 -31.77
CA ILE A 46 -16.79 -20.30 -31.33
C ILE A 46 -16.65 -19.04 -30.45
N SER A 47 -17.28 -17.95 -30.86
CA SER A 47 -17.26 -16.63 -30.21
C SER A 47 -18.67 -16.13 -29.87
N PHE A 48 -18.75 -14.95 -29.25
CA PHE A 48 -20.00 -14.23 -28.98
C PHE A 48 -20.80 -13.91 -30.25
N ASP A 49 -20.14 -13.85 -31.40
CA ASP A 49 -20.71 -13.35 -32.66
C ASP A 49 -21.17 -14.48 -33.59
N ASN A 50 -20.80 -15.75 -33.31
CA ASN A 50 -21.04 -16.87 -34.21
C ASN A 50 -21.66 -18.12 -33.56
N TRP A 51 -21.85 -18.13 -32.24
CA TRP A 51 -22.39 -19.28 -31.48
C TRP A 51 -23.70 -19.83 -32.02
N LEU A 52 -24.64 -18.98 -32.44
CA LEU A 52 -25.97 -19.38 -32.92
C LEU A 52 -25.89 -20.25 -34.19
N VAL A 53 -24.91 -19.98 -35.07
CA VAL A 53 -24.65 -20.79 -36.28
C VAL A 53 -24.14 -22.18 -35.91
N TYR A 54 -23.30 -22.30 -34.88
CA TYR A 54 -22.84 -23.58 -34.36
C TYR A 54 -23.93 -24.32 -33.57
N LEU A 55 -24.81 -23.60 -32.88
CA LEU A 55 -25.94 -24.16 -32.15
C LEU A 55 -26.94 -24.86 -33.10
N ARG A 56 -27.37 -24.16 -34.15
CA ARG A 56 -28.26 -24.72 -35.19
C ARG A 56 -27.66 -25.98 -35.83
N ARG A 57 -26.34 -25.98 -36.10
CA ARG A 57 -25.62 -27.14 -36.66
C ARG A 57 -25.62 -28.36 -35.73
N GLU A 58 -25.42 -28.19 -34.42
CA GLU A 58 -25.52 -29.33 -33.49
C GLU A 58 -26.99 -29.77 -33.28
N PHE A 59 -27.97 -28.87 -33.39
CA PHE A 59 -29.41 -29.23 -33.40
C PHE A 59 -29.79 -30.13 -34.57
N VAL A 60 -29.50 -29.73 -35.81
CA VAL A 60 -29.74 -30.55 -37.03
C VAL A 60 -29.03 -31.91 -36.93
N LYS A 61 -27.85 -31.96 -36.30
CA LYS A 61 -27.03 -33.16 -36.17
C LYS A 61 -27.46 -34.12 -35.04
N ARG A 62 -28.05 -33.63 -33.94
CA ARG A 62 -28.37 -34.44 -32.75
C ARG A 62 -29.85 -34.61 -32.47
N SER A 63 -30.66 -33.58 -32.73
CA SER A 63 -32.10 -33.56 -32.41
C SER A 63 -32.90 -32.83 -33.51
N PRO A 64 -32.86 -33.27 -34.78
CA PRO A 64 -33.57 -32.61 -35.88
C PRO A 64 -35.09 -32.49 -35.60
N GLU A 65 -35.71 -33.54 -35.04
CA GLU A 65 -37.13 -33.54 -34.64
C GLU A 65 -37.51 -32.49 -33.57
N ARG A 66 -36.52 -31.91 -32.86
CA ARG A 66 -36.71 -30.87 -31.84
C ARG A 66 -35.97 -29.57 -32.18
N ASN A 67 -35.61 -29.36 -33.44
CA ASN A 67 -34.92 -28.17 -33.91
C ASN A 67 -35.87 -26.96 -34.00
N PRO A 68 -35.69 -25.90 -33.19
CA PRO A 68 -36.59 -24.76 -33.18
C PRO A 68 -36.36 -23.74 -34.31
N TRP A 69 -35.42 -24.00 -35.24
CA TRP A 69 -35.09 -23.12 -36.37
C TRP A 69 -35.39 -23.71 -37.76
N GLY A 70 -36.02 -24.88 -37.84
CA GLY A 70 -36.31 -25.54 -39.12
C GLY A 70 -35.07 -26.10 -39.83
N ASP A 71 -35.28 -26.72 -40.99
CA ASP A 71 -34.20 -27.25 -41.82
C ASP A 71 -33.46 -26.12 -42.55
N MET A 72 -32.13 -26.26 -42.64
CA MET A 72 -31.19 -25.16 -42.90
C MET A 72 -31.18 -24.61 -44.35
N GLU A 73 -32.15 -24.96 -45.20
CA GLU A 73 -32.12 -24.63 -46.64
C GLU A 73 -33.25 -23.70 -47.14
N ASP A 74 -34.42 -23.59 -46.47
CA ASP A 74 -35.60 -22.86 -47.00
C ASP A 74 -36.23 -21.76 -46.10
N ASP A 75 -35.95 -21.70 -44.78
CA ASP A 75 -36.60 -20.74 -43.85
C ASP A 75 -35.74 -19.51 -43.48
N GLU A 76 -36.37 -18.34 -43.27
CA GLU A 76 -35.67 -17.13 -42.80
C GLU A 76 -35.16 -17.29 -41.35
N PRO A 77 -33.92 -16.89 -41.02
CA PRO A 77 -33.34 -17.02 -39.69
C PRO A 77 -34.08 -16.31 -38.54
N ILE A 78 -35.01 -17.00 -37.86
CA ILE A 78 -35.60 -16.56 -36.58
C ILE A 78 -34.48 -16.30 -35.55
N ASP A 79 -34.37 -15.06 -35.05
CA ASP A 79 -33.36 -14.69 -34.07
C ASP A 79 -33.61 -15.40 -32.73
N TYR A 80 -32.54 -15.62 -31.96
CA TYR A 80 -32.62 -16.25 -30.64
C TYR A 80 -33.51 -15.45 -29.68
N ASP A 81 -33.50 -14.12 -29.76
CA ASP A 81 -34.28 -13.26 -28.85
C ASP A 81 -35.79 -13.34 -29.09
N ASP A 82 -36.25 -13.65 -30.30
CA ASP A 82 -37.67 -13.81 -30.64
C ASP A 82 -38.24 -15.19 -30.20
N LEU A 83 -37.38 -16.13 -29.81
CA LEU A 83 -37.82 -17.45 -29.33
C LEU A 83 -38.59 -17.37 -28.00
N SER A 84 -39.60 -18.23 -27.84
CA SER A 84 -40.37 -18.34 -26.60
C SER A 84 -39.48 -18.77 -25.41
N LEU A 85 -39.89 -18.40 -24.19
CA LEU A 85 -39.20 -18.83 -22.96
C LEU A 85 -39.09 -20.36 -22.89
N GLU A 86 -40.16 -21.08 -23.24
CA GLU A 86 -40.21 -22.54 -23.28
C GLU A 86 -39.15 -23.12 -24.23
N THR A 87 -38.98 -22.48 -25.40
CA THR A 87 -37.97 -22.85 -26.41
C THR A 87 -36.55 -22.56 -25.94
N LYS A 88 -36.30 -21.39 -25.32
CA LYS A 88 -34.99 -21.02 -24.74
C LYS A 88 -34.58 -21.97 -23.61
N VAL A 89 -35.53 -22.34 -22.76
CA VAL A 89 -35.37 -23.36 -21.71
C VAL A 89 -35.08 -24.75 -22.31
N MET A 90 -35.81 -25.16 -23.35
CA MET A 90 -35.55 -26.41 -24.08
C MET A 90 -34.15 -26.44 -24.74
N ILE A 91 -33.70 -25.31 -25.31
CA ILE A 91 -32.35 -25.19 -25.90
C ILE A 91 -31.27 -25.43 -24.85
N LEU A 92 -31.38 -24.78 -23.69
CA LEU A 92 -30.47 -25.02 -22.56
C LEU A 92 -30.55 -26.48 -22.08
N THR A 93 -31.74 -27.04 -21.96
CA THR A 93 -31.99 -28.44 -21.56
C THR A 93 -31.26 -29.42 -22.49
N ASN A 94 -31.44 -29.29 -23.82
CA ASN A 94 -30.77 -30.13 -24.81
C ASN A 94 -29.24 -29.94 -24.77
N LEU A 95 -28.74 -28.71 -24.63
CA LEU A 95 -27.31 -28.41 -24.47
C LEU A 95 -26.70 -28.96 -23.18
N CYS A 96 -27.50 -29.21 -22.15
CA CYS A 96 -27.10 -29.93 -20.93
C CYS A 96 -27.04 -31.44 -21.19
N GLU A 97 -28.09 -32.01 -21.79
CA GLU A 97 -28.18 -33.45 -22.09
C GLU A 97 -27.04 -33.92 -23.01
N TRP A 98 -26.73 -33.18 -24.09
CA TRP A 98 -25.67 -33.56 -25.04
C TRP A 98 -24.24 -33.58 -24.46
N GLN A 99 -23.99 -32.98 -23.29
CA GLN A 99 -22.69 -33.13 -22.60
C GLN A 99 -22.53 -34.54 -22.02
N LEU A 100 -23.65 -35.24 -21.79
CA LEU A 100 -23.71 -36.58 -21.18
C LEU A 100 -23.63 -37.71 -22.22
N ASP A 101 -23.65 -37.37 -23.53
CA ASP A 101 -23.41 -38.32 -24.63
C ASP A 101 -21.99 -38.92 -24.58
N ASP A 102 -21.02 -38.17 -24.05
CA ASP A 102 -19.64 -38.61 -23.79
C ASP A 102 -19.22 -38.21 -22.37
N PRO A 103 -19.61 -38.99 -21.35
CA PRO A 103 -19.49 -38.58 -19.96
C PRO A 103 -18.07 -38.77 -19.39
N GLU A 104 -17.20 -39.55 -20.04
CA GLU A 104 -15.77 -39.62 -19.68
C GLU A 104 -15.01 -38.39 -20.18
N ARG A 105 -15.31 -37.89 -21.38
CA ARG A 105 -14.81 -36.59 -21.85
C ARG A 105 -15.33 -35.44 -20.99
N PHE A 106 -16.58 -35.48 -20.55
CA PHE A 106 -17.07 -34.51 -19.57
C PHE A 106 -16.32 -34.61 -18.24
N ARG A 107 -16.06 -35.84 -17.74
CA ARG A 107 -15.25 -36.08 -16.53
C ARG A 107 -13.86 -35.45 -16.63
N GLN A 108 -13.19 -35.58 -17.79
CA GLN A 108 -11.88 -34.96 -18.06
C GLN A 108 -11.91 -33.42 -18.18
N SER A 109 -13.09 -32.80 -18.33
CA SER A 109 -13.24 -31.33 -18.31
C SER A 109 -13.36 -30.75 -16.89
N LEU A 110 -13.67 -31.60 -15.91
CA LEU A 110 -13.60 -31.26 -14.49
C LEU A 110 -12.16 -31.40 -13.99
N LYS A 111 -11.75 -30.55 -13.04
CA LYS A 111 -10.44 -30.67 -12.40
C LYS A 111 -10.50 -31.76 -11.32
N GLU A 112 -9.52 -32.65 -11.30
CA GLU A 112 -9.44 -33.74 -10.31
C GLU A 112 -9.09 -33.21 -8.91
N ASP A 113 -10.10 -32.99 -8.05
CA ASP A 113 -9.93 -32.63 -6.63
C ASP A 113 -11.00 -33.24 -5.68
N ASP A 114 -11.90 -34.12 -6.18
CA ASP A 114 -13.14 -34.50 -5.48
C ASP A 114 -13.12 -35.86 -4.74
N GLU A 115 -12.32 -35.94 -3.68
CA GLU A 115 -12.44 -37.02 -2.66
C GLU A 115 -13.81 -37.02 -1.94
N LEU A 116 -14.57 -35.93 -2.03
CA LEU A 116 -15.93 -35.78 -1.45
C LEU A 116 -17.05 -36.46 -2.26
N SER A 117 -16.74 -37.05 -3.42
CA SER A 117 -17.72 -37.62 -4.38
C SER A 117 -18.70 -38.67 -3.80
N TYR A 118 -18.47 -39.17 -2.58
CA TYR A 118 -19.37 -40.08 -1.87
C TYR A 118 -20.59 -39.42 -1.21
N GLU A 119 -20.51 -38.14 -0.82
CA GLU A 119 -21.64 -37.45 -0.16
C GLU A 119 -22.70 -36.91 -1.14
N TRP A 120 -22.41 -36.94 -2.44
CA TRP A 120 -23.09 -36.12 -3.45
C TRP A 120 -24.46 -36.64 -3.93
N ARG A 121 -25.17 -37.39 -3.09
CA ARG A 121 -26.58 -37.69 -3.34
C ARG A 121 -27.41 -36.51 -2.86
N VAL A 122 -28.13 -35.86 -3.76
CA VAL A 122 -29.28 -35.04 -3.34
C VAL A 122 -30.29 -36.00 -2.72
N MET A 123 -30.40 -35.96 -1.40
CA MET A 123 -31.33 -36.73 -0.59
C MET A 123 -32.47 -35.80 -0.13
N PRO A 124 -33.70 -36.30 0.02
CA PRO A 124 -34.78 -35.47 0.53
C PRO A 124 -34.54 -35.15 2.02
N ILE A 125 -34.79 -33.90 2.41
CA ILE A 125 -34.56 -33.43 3.79
C ILE A 125 -35.64 -33.92 4.77
N GLY A 126 -36.75 -34.46 4.26
CA GLY A 126 -37.81 -35.09 5.03
C GLY A 126 -39.12 -35.20 4.25
N TYR A 127 -40.17 -35.63 4.95
CA TYR A 127 -41.51 -35.91 4.40
C TYR A 127 -42.60 -35.31 5.30
N ASP A 128 -43.76 -34.94 4.75
CA ASP A 128 -44.95 -34.54 5.51
C ASP A 128 -45.96 -35.68 5.71
N SER A 129 -46.95 -35.47 6.57
CA SER A 129 -48.05 -36.44 6.83
C SER A 129 -48.96 -36.72 5.64
N ASN A 130 -48.79 -36.02 4.51
CA ASN A 130 -49.50 -36.27 3.25
C ASN A 130 -48.65 -37.05 2.25
N GLY A 131 -47.44 -37.50 2.64
CA GLY A 131 -46.51 -38.23 1.77
C GLY A 131 -45.81 -37.35 0.73
N ARG A 132 -45.70 -36.03 0.99
CA ARG A 132 -44.95 -35.12 0.14
C ARG A 132 -43.48 -35.08 0.53
N THR A 133 -42.60 -34.94 -0.47
CA THR A 133 -41.15 -34.98 -0.27
C THR A 133 -40.56 -33.57 -0.35
N TYR A 134 -39.63 -33.26 0.55
CA TYR A 134 -39.01 -31.93 0.66
C TYR A 134 -37.54 -31.98 0.23
N TRP A 135 -37.15 -31.03 -0.60
CA TRP A 135 -35.86 -30.99 -1.28
C TRP A 135 -35.20 -29.61 -1.15
N LEU A 136 -33.93 -29.59 -0.71
CA LEU A 136 -33.07 -28.41 -0.65
C LEU A 136 -31.97 -28.56 -1.70
N PHE A 137 -31.67 -27.47 -2.42
CA PHE A 137 -30.60 -27.42 -3.42
C PHE A 137 -29.54 -26.36 -3.04
N ASP A 138 -28.42 -26.32 -3.79
CA ASP A 138 -27.27 -25.44 -3.50
C ASP A 138 -27.57 -23.93 -3.61
N ASP A 139 -28.74 -23.54 -4.12
CA ASP A 139 -29.22 -22.16 -4.23
C ASP A 139 -29.92 -21.66 -2.95
N ASN A 140 -29.98 -22.48 -1.89
CA ASN A 140 -30.71 -22.25 -0.65
C ASN A 140 -32.24 -22.08 -0.83
N ARG A 141 -32.81 -22.51 -1.96
CA ARG A 141 -34.26 -22.56 -2.18
C ARG A 141 -34.84 -23.92 -1.75
N LEU A 142 -36.01 -23.91 -1.12
CA LEU A 142 -36.73 -25.12 -0.72
C LEU A 142 -37.85 -25.44 -1.71
N TYR A 143 -37.92 -26.70 -2.15
CA TYR A 143 -38.95 -27.21 -3.05
C TYR A 143 -39.70 -28.40 -2.42
N ARG A 144 -40.95 -28.55 -2.84
CA ARG A 144 -41.82 -29.68 -2.49
C ARG A 144 -42.21 -30.46 -3.75
N GLU A 145 -42.10 -31.77 -3.64
CA GLU A 145 -42.60 -32.74 -4.60
C GLU A 145 -43.94 -33.28 -4.08
N ASN A 146 -45.03 -32.91 -4.76
CA ASN A 146 -46.36 -33.47 -4.49
C ASN A 146 -46.46 -34.85 -5.17
N PRO A 147 -46.86 -35.92 -4.45
CA PRO A 147 -47.03 -37.24 -5.05
C PRO A 147 -48.18 -37.21 -6.08
N PRO A 148 -48.11 -38.00 -7.15
CA PRO A 148 -49.12 -37.98 -8.20
C PRO A 148 -50.51 -38.34 -7.65
N PRO A 149 -51.58 -37.69 -8.12
CA PRO A 149 -52.93 -37.96 -7.65
C PRO A 149 -53.27 -39.44 -7.88
N PRO A 150 -53.84 -40.14 -6.88
CA PRO A 150 -54.13 -41.57 -7.02
C PRO A 150 -55.02 -41.81 -8.24
N PRO A 151 -54.72 -42.83 -9.06
CA PRO A 151 -55.39 -43.03 -10.34
C PRO A 151 -56.91 -43.13 -10.13
N LYS A 152 -57.66 -42.25 -10.81
CA LYS A 152 -59.12 -42.10 -10.64
C LYS A 152 -59.77 -43.47 -10.72
N ALA A 153 -60.26 -43.96 -9.58
CA ALA A 153 -60.77 -45.32 -9.45
C ALA A 153 -61.81 -45.59 -10.55
N SER A 154 -61.51 -46.56 -11.42
CA SER A 154 -62.42 -46.92 -12.51
C SER A 154 -63.77 -47.34 -11.91
N LYS A 155 -64.87 -46.80 -12.46
CA LYS A 155 -66.22 -46.99 -11.92
C LYS A 155 -66.65 -48.46 -12.03
N LYS A 156 -66.26 -49.29 -11.06
CA LYS A 156 -66.85 -50.61 -10.88
C LYS A 156 -68.34 -50.43 -10.61
N LYS A 157 -69.17 -50.92 -11.54
CA LYS A 157 -70.62 -51.05 -11.34
C LYS A 157 -70.88 -51.96 -10.13
N ALA A 158 -72.07 -51.82 -9.55
CA ALA A 158 -72.42 -52.35 -8.23
C ALA A 158 -72.19 -53.87 -8.06
N PRO A 159 -71.89 -54.33 -6.83
CA PRO A 159 -71.76 -55.76 -6.54
C PRO A 159 -73.12 -56.47 -6.58
N ALA A 160 -73.11 -57.75 -6.99
CA ALA A 160 -74.25 -58.65 -6.85
C ALA A 160 -73.78 -59.97 -6.22
N SER A 161 -74.42 -60.33 -5.10
CA SER A 161 -74.42 -61.65 -4.44
C SER A 161 -73.11 -62.48 -4.37
N THR A 162 -72.54 -62.55 -3.17
CA THR A 162 -72.30 -63.87 -2.58
C THR A 162 -73.63 -64.43 -2.03
N PRO A 163 -73.73 -65.76 -1.86
CA PRO A 163 -73.89 -66.22 -0.49
C PRO A 163 -72.92 -67.35 -0.09
N ALA A 164 -72.62 -67.37 1.22
CA ALA A 164 -72.13 -68.45 2.08
C ALA A 164 -71.33 -69.65 1.49
N LYS A 165 -70.16 -69.91 2.08
CA LYS A 165 -69.63 -71.27 2.27
C LYS A 165 -69.72 -71.67 3.74
N VAL A 166 -70.19 -72.88 4.00
CA VAL A 166 -70.17 -73.56 5.31
C VAL A 166 -69.71 -75.01 5.09
N SER A 167 -69.08 -75.59 6.11
CA SER A 167 -68.62 -77.00 6.24
C SER A 167 -67.31 -77.41 5.52
N LYS A 168 -66.75 -78.53 6.01
CA LYS A 168 -65.42 -79.15 5.78
C LYS A 168 -65.66 -80.57 5.17
N PRO A 169 -64.67 -81.50 4.96
CA PRO A 169 -63.21 -81.46 5.17
C PRO A 169 -62.31 -82.10 4.05
N VAL A 170 -60.98 -81.92 4.22
CA VAL A 170 -59.81 -82.83 3.98
C VAL A 170 -60.15 -84.27 3.46
N PRO A 171 -59.46 -84.89 2.46
CA PRO A 171 -57.99 -85.10 2.49
C PRO A 171 -57.13 -85.32 1.19
N ARG A 172 -55.82 -85.02 1.34
CA ARG A 172 -54.57 -85.71 0.84
C ARG A 172 -54.24 -85.90 -0.67
N GLN A 173 -52.90 -85.83 -0.91
CA GLN A 173 -52.10 -86.29 -2.08
C GLN A 173 -52.29 -85.54 -3.43
N GLY A 174 -51.28 -85.41 -4.30
CA GLY A 174 -49.84 -85.70 -4.13
C GLY A 174 -48.95 -85.52 -5.39
N THR A 175 -47.64 -85.38 -5.16
CA THR A 175 -46.47 -85.67 -6.06
C THR A 175 -46.24 -84.98 -7.43
N ARG A 176 -45.03 -84.40 -7.53
CA ARG A 176 -44.06 -84.44 -8.68
C ARG A 176 -44.41 -83.71 -10.01
N ARG A 177 -43.47 -83.43 -10.94
CA ARG A 177 -42.01 -83.10 -10.93
C ARG A 177 -41.60 -82.83 -12.40
N SER A 178 -40.49 -82.12 -12.62
CA SER A 178 -39.71 -82.08 -13.89
C SER A 178 -40.33 -81.23 -15.03
N THR A 179 -39.62 -80.80 -16.09
CA THR A 179 -38.34 -80.04 -16.24
C THR A 179 -37.92 -80.03 -17.72
N ARG A 180 -37.20 -78.96 -18.13
CA ARG A 180 -36.08 -78.94 -19.12
C ARG A 180 -36.38 -78.67 -20.62
N ALA A 181 -35.57 -77.73 -21.14
CA ALA A 181 -35.03 -77.61 -22.52
C ALA A 181 -35.94 -77.20 -23.70
N GLN A 182 -35.39 -76.76 -24.85
CA GLN A 182 -34.20 -75.93 -25.21
C GLN A 182 -34.15 -75.80 -26.77
N LYS A 183 -33.42 -74.80 -27.29
CA LYS A 183 -32.93 -74.65 -28.70
C LYS A 183 -33.96 -74.22 -29.76
N ASP A 184 -33.61 -73.58 -30.89
CA ASP A 184 -32.46 -72.72 -31.33
C ASP A 184 -32.81 -72.11 -32.73
N LEU A 185 -32.00 -71.15 -33.23
CA LEU A 185 -31.92 -70.62 -34.64
C LEU A 185 -33.07 -69.65 -35.08
N ILE A 186 -32.86 -68.43 -35.61
CA ILE A 186 -32.05 -67.92 -36.76
C ILE A 186 -32.64 -68.42 -38.11
N GLU A 187 -33.03 -67.63 -39.13
CA GLU A 187 -33.14 -66.16 -39.46
C GLU A 187 -34.05 -66.06 -40.73
N PRO A 188 -34.15 -64.97 -41.52
CA PRO A 188 -34.51 -63.56 -41.25
C PRO A 188 -35.72 -63.10 -42.14
N GLU A 189 -36.09 -61.80 -42.10
CA GLU A 189 -36.44 -60.89 -43.24
C GLU A 189 -37.24 -59.66 -42.76
N ASN A 190 -37.44 -58.68 -43.65
CA ASN A 190 -37.71 -57.27 -43.34
C ASN A 190 -39.18 -56.80 -43.53
N ASP A 191 -39.47 -55.62 -42.96
CA ASP A 191 -40.49 -54.60 -43.34
C ASP A 191 -41.98 -54.99 -43.44
N VAL A 192 -42.75 -54.66 -42.39
CA VAL A 192 -44.02 -53.89 -42.47
C VAL A 192 -44.17 -53.05 -41.20
N GLU A 193 -44.62 -51.79 -41.31
CA GLU A 193 -44.92 -50.92 -40.17
C GLU A 193 -46.14 -51.39 -39.35
N LEU A 194 -46.05 -51.31 -38.01
CA LEU A 194 -47.18 -51.42 -37.09
C LEU A 194 -47.04 -50.42 -35.94
N GLU A 195 -48.16 -49.83 -35.52
CA GLU A 195 -48.21 -48.64 -34.65
C GLU A 195 -47.44 -48.82 -33.34
N PHE A 196 -46.44 -47.97 -33.11
CA PHE A 196 -45.66 -47.98 -31.87
C PHE A 196 -46.48 -47.38 -30.71
N ILE A 197 -47.08 -48.26 -29.89
CA ILE A 197 -47.71 -47.87 -28.63
C ILE A 197 -46.63 -47.25 -27.72
N PRO A 198 -46.71 -45.95 -27.36
CA PRO A 198 -45.68 -45.34 -26.55
C PRO A 198 -45.64 -45.96 -25.14
N PRO A 199 -44.44 -46.27 -24.60
CA PRO A 199 -44.31 -46.73 -23.22
C PRO A 199 -44.74 -45.62 -22.24
N PRO A 200 -45.22 -45.98 -21.03
CA PRO A 200 -45.90 -45.04 -20.14
C PRO A 200 -44.99 -43.87 -19.70
N THR A 201 -45.39 -42.67 -20.11
CA THR A 201 -44.84 -41.39 -19.66
C THR A 201 -45.08 -41.17 -18.16
N THR A 202 -44.14 -40.51 -17.47
CA THR A 202 -44.30 -40.16 -16.06
C THR A 202 -45.16 -38.90 -15.90
N GLU A 203 -46.43 -38.99 -16.28
CA GLU A 203 -47.40 -37.93 -16.06
C GLU A 203 -47.74 -37.78 -14.57
N GLY A 204 -47.66 -36.55 -14.04
CA GLY A 204 -48.38 -36.17 -12.81
C GLY A 204 -47.58 -35.92 -11.53
N VAL A 205 -46.24 -35.89 -11.54
CA VAL A 205 -45.47 -35.39 -10.38
C VAL A 205 -45.46 -33.86 -10.40
N ASP A 206 -45.94 -33.22 -9.34
CA ASP A 206 -46.16 -31.78 -9.30
C ASP A 206 -45.20 -31.09 -8.32
N TRP A 207 -44.28 -30.28 -8.86
CA TRP A 207 -43.24 -29.57 -8.11
C TRP A 207 -43.62 -28.11 -7.85
N GLU A 208 -43.28 -27.62 -6.65
CA GLU A 208 -43.67 -26.33 -6.09
C GLU A 208 -42.54 -25.72 -5.23
N PRO A 209 -42.05 -24.49 -5.51
CA PRO A 209 -41.14 -23.78 -4.61
C PRO A 209 -41.89 -23.28 -3.37
N LEU A 210 -41.28 -23.40 -2.19
CA LEU A 210 -41.88 -23.01 -0.91
C LEU A 210 -41.13 -21.93 -0.15
N CYS A 211 -39.80 -21.90 -0.26
CA CYS A 211 -38.97 -20.92 0.42
C CYS A 211 -37.90 -20.43 -0.54
N VAL A 212 -38.02 -19.18 -0.97
CA VAL A 212 -37.03 -18.48 -1.82
C VAL A 212 -36.49 -17.26 -1.06
N THR A 213 -37.37 -16.59 -0.30
CA THR A 213 -37.06 -15.43 0.52
C THR A 213 -36.77 -15.80 1.97
N ARG A 214 -36.06 -14.89 2.67
CA ARG A 214 -35.81 -14.97 4.11
C ARG A 214 -37.11 -15.16 4.93
N GLN A 215 -38.16 -14.42 4.59
CA GLN A 215 -39.41 -14.43 5.36
C GLN A 215 -40.14 -15.78 5.23
N GLU A 216 -40.18 -16.36 4.03
CA GLU A 216 -40.76 -17.69 3.82
C GLU A 216 -40.02 -18.77 4.60
N TRP A 217 -38.68 -18.69 4.69
CA TRP A 217 -37.86 -19.59 5.52
C TRP A 217 -38.16 -19.45 7.03
N GLU A 218 -38.33 -18.22 7.53
CA GLU A 218 -38.71 -17.97 8.94
C GLU A 218 -40.15 -18.46 9.25
N GLU A 219 -41.09 -18.33 8.30
CA GLU A 219 -42.48 -18.76 8.44
C GLU A 219 -42.67 -20.28 8.27
N PHE A 220 -41.97 -20.90 7.31
CA PHE A 220 -42.07 -22.34 7.00
C PHE A 220 -41.70 -23.23 8.19
N ALA A 221 -40.60 -22.91 8.89
CA ALA A 221 -40.22 -23.64 10.09
C ALA A 221 -41.30 -23.54 11.20
N ALA A 222 -42.04 -22.43 11.28
CA ALA A 222 -43.10 -22.25 12.27
C ALA A 222 -44.33 -23.16 12.03
N VAL A 223 -44.56 -23.63 10.80
CA VAL A 223 -45.69 -24.50 10.44
C VAL A 223 -45.64 -25.83 11.21
N PHE A 224 -44.50 -26.52 11.17
CA PHE A 224 -44.36 -27.86 11.77
C PHE A 224 -44.05 -27.85 13.27
N LYS A 225 -43.76 -26.67 13.85
CA LYS A 225 -43.37 -26.45 15.25
C LYS A 225 -44.36 -26.99 16.31
N ARG A 226 -45.61 -27.27 15.92
CA ARG A 226 -46.66 -27.84 16.77
C ARG A 226 -47.19 -29.20 16.30
N SER A 227 -46.62 -29.78 15.24
CA SER A 227 -47.06 -31.08 14.74
C SER A 227 -46.76 -32.21 15.74
N LYS A 228 -47.57 -33.27 15.66
CA LYS A 228 -47.39 -34.52 16.39
C LYS A 228 -47.00 -35.68 15.47
N HIS A 229 -46.89 -35.46 14.15
CA HIS A 229 -46.47 -36.51 13.21
C HIS A 229 -44.96 -36.77 13.35
N PRO A 230 -44.49 -38.03 13.41
CA PRO A 230 -43.06 -38.32 13.63
C PRO A 230 -42.16 -37.73 12.54
N GLU A 231 -42.57 -37.83 11.27
CA GLU A 231 -41.79 -37.40 10.12
C GLU A 231 -41.74 -35.87 9.99
N GLU A 232 -42.85 -35.18 10.23
CA GLU A 232 -42.90 -33.71 10.28
C GLU A 232 -42.09 -33.15 11.44
N LYS A 233 -42.01 -33.88 12.57
CA LYS A 233 -41.15 -33.50 13.69
C LYS A 233 -39.67 -33.70 13.37
N ALA A 234 -39.32 -34.74 12.60
CA ALA A 234 -37.95 -34.92 12.12
C ALA A 234 -37.57 -33.82 11.11
N LEU A 235 -38.44 -33.54 10.14
CA LEU A 235 -38.31 -32.43 9.19
C LEU A 235 -38.17 -31.09 9.93
N TYR A 236 -39.00 -30.80 10.93
CA TYR A 236 -38.88 -29.59 11.76
C TYR A 236 -37.52 -29.51 12.46
N THR A 237 -37.00 -30.60 13.03
CA THR A 237 -35.67 -30.58 13.68
C THR A 237 -34.57 -30.25 12.68
N VAL A 238 -34.49 -30.97 11.56
CA VAL A 238 -33.46 -30.78 10.53
C VAL A 238 -33.54 -29.37 9.93
N VAL A 239 -34.75 -28.91 9.59
CA VAL A 239 -34.98 -27.56 9.08
C VAL A 239 -34.60 -26.49 10.11
N ASN A 240 -35.14 -26.54 11.34
CA ASN A 240 -34.98 -25.46 12.31
C ASN A 240 -33.57 -25.37 12.91
N TYR A 241 -32.84 -26.47 13.06
CA TYR A 241 -31.54 -26.49 13.73
C TYR A 241 -30.34 -26.64 12.78
N ASP A 242 -30.45 -27.47 11.73
CA ASP A 242 -29.28 -27.80 10.89
C ASP A 242 -29.22 -26.99 9.58
N ILE A 243 -30.36 -26.55 9.06
CA ILE A 243 -30.49 -25.82 7.78
C ILE A 243 -30.72 -24.31 8.02
N LEU A 244 -31.82 -23.96 8.69
CA LEU A 244 -32.34 -22.59 8.79
C LEU A 244 -31.30 -21.56 9.30
N PRO A 245 -30.45 -21.84 10.31
CA PRO A 245 -29.45 -20.85 10.75
C PRO A 245 -28.46 -20.46 9.65
N LYS A 246 -28.02 -21.43 8.84
CA LYS A 246 -27.07 -21.22 7.73
C LYS A 246 -27.72 -20.48 6.58
N VAL A 247 -28.90 -20.95 6.16
CA VAL A 247 -29.67 -20.34 5.06
C VAL A 247 -30.02 -18.88 5.36
N LEU A 248 -30.38 -18.55 6.61
CA LEU A 248 -30.64 -17.15 6.99
C LEU A 248 -29.36 -16.30 7.01
N GLU A 249 -28.20 -16.86 7.39
CA GLU A 249 -26.91 -16.15 7.34
C GLU A 249 -26.45 -15.88 5.90
N ASP A 250 -26.58 -16.87 5.00
CA ASP A 250 -26.29 -16.74 3.58
C ASP A 250 -27.23 -15.72 2.90
N LEU A 251 -28.54 -15.81 3.13
CA LEU A 251 -29.52 -14.88 2.57
C LEU A 251 -29.35 -13.46 3.11
N MET A 252 -28.99 -13.29 4.40
CA MET A 252 -28.60 -11.99 4.94
C MET A 252 -27.33 -11.45 4.29
N THR A 253 -26.38 -12.31 3.93
CA THR A 253 -25.13 -11.92 3.28
C THR A 253 -25.39 -11.51 1.82
N LYS A 254 -26.07 -12.34 1.02
CA LYS A 254 -26.51 -12.00 -0.35
C LYS A 254 -27.29 -10.69 -0.38
N GLU A 255 -28.28 -10.49 0.51
CA GLU A 255 -29.08 -9.26 0.54
C GLU A 255 -28.24 -8.02 0.92
N LYS A 256 -27.35 -8.15 1.90
CA LYS A 256 -26.42 -7.09 2.29
C LYS A 256 -25.46 -6.74 1.15
N GLU A 257 -25.13 -7.69 0.28
CA GLU A 257 -24.29 -7.46 -0.90
C GLU A 257 -25.05 -6.85 -2.07
N ARG A 258 -26.30 -7.28 -2.31
CA ARG A 258 -27.22 -6.61 -3.23
C ARG A 258 -27.42 -5.13 -2.83
N GLN A 259 -27.65 -4.86 -1.56
CA GLN A 259 -27.75 -3.49 -1.03
C GLN A 259 -26.43 -2.70 -1.13
N LYS A 260 -25.26 -3.32 -0.90
CA LYS A 260 -23.94 -2.68 -1.19
C LYS A 260 -23.83 -2.33 -2.67
N LEU A 261 -24.15 -3.25 -3.58
CA LEU A 261 -24.04 -3.09 -5.02
C LEU A 261 -24.98 -2.00 -5.55
N GLU A 262 -26.23 -1.98 -5.09
CA GLU A 262 -27.20 -0.93 -5.43
C GLU A 262 -26.81 0.43 -4.85
N ALA A 263 -26.35 0.48 -3.59
CA ALA A 263 -25.80 1.70 -3.00
C ALA A 263 -24.55 2.18 -3.77
N VAL A 264 -23.72 1.27 -4.29
CA VAL A 264 -22.58 1.59 -5.15
C VAL A 264 -23.03 2.04 -6.54
N ALA A 265 -24.09 1.48 -7.12
CA ALA A 265 -24.65 1.92 -8.40
C ALA A 265 -25.29 3.31 -8.32
N ASN A 266 -26.06 3.57 -7.26
CA ASN A 266 -26.67 4.87 -6.99
C ASN A 266 -25.62 5.92 -6.61
N ARG A 267 -24.59 5.56 -5.82
CA ARG A 267 -23.39 6.41 -5.64
C ARG A 267 -22.67 6.64 -6.97
N LYS A 268 -22.53 5.65 -7.86
CA LYS A 268 -21.89 5.82 -9.18
C LYS A 268 -22.68 6.74 -10.12
N ARG A 269 -24.01 6.91 -9.94
CA ARG A 269 -24.79 7.93 -10.68
C ARG A 269 -24.55 9.34 -10.16
N SER A 270 -24.59 9.57 -8.85
CA SER A 270 -24.35 10.90 -8.27
C SER A 270 -22.87 11.30 -8.32
N SER A 271 -21.95 10.38 -8.02
CA SER A 271 -20.51 10.64 -8.06
C SER A 271 -20.00 10.87 -9.48
N ARG A 272 -20.55 10.26 -10.53
CA ARG A 272 -20.15 10.57 -11.92
C ARG A 272 -20.50 11.98 -12.37
N ILE A 273 -21.47 12.64 -11.74
CA ILE A 273 -21.77 14.06 -11.99
C ILE A 273 -20.78 14.92 -11.20
N VAL A 274 -20.70 14.72 -9.88
CA VAL A 274 -19.82 15.51 -8.99
C VAL A 274 -18.34 15.35 -9.36
N ILE A 275 -17.86 14.14 -9.65
CA ILE A 275 -16.48 13.90 -10.10
C ILE A 275 -16.25 14.55 -11.45
N ARG A 276 -17.20 14.53 -12.39
CA ARG A 276 -17.02 15.19 -13.70
C ARG A 276 -17.03 16.71 -13.59
N GLU A 277 -17.83 17.29 -12.69
CA GLU A 277 -17.78 18.73 -12.39
C GLU A 277 -16.47 19.10 -11.69
N LEU A 278 -16.00 18.29 -10.73
CA LEU A 278 -14.69 18.49 -10.07
C LEU A 278 -13.52 18.30 -11.04
N GLU A 279 -13.56 17.32 -11.94
CA GLU A 279 -12.57 17.12 -13.00
C GLU A 279 -12.55 18.30 -13.97
N ILE A 280 -13.72 18.85 -14.33
CA ILE A 280 -13.81 20.05 -15.18
C ILE A 280 -13.28 21.29 -14.44
N GLN A 281 -13.61 21.47 -13.16
CA GLN A 281 -13.13 22.58 -12.34
C GLN A 281 -11.63 22.48 -12.08
N GLU A 282 -11.12 21.32 -11.67
CA GLU A 282 -9.70 21.10 -11.38
C GLU A 282 -8.87 21.16 -12.68
N LYS A 283 -9.38 20.64 -13.80
CA LYS A 283 -8.73 20.82 -15.11
C LYS A 283 -8.72 22.29 -15.54
N ALA A 284 -9.83 23.02 -15.39
CA ALA A 284 -9.87 24.46 -15.69
C ALA A 284 -8.92 25.26 -14.77
N ARG A 285 -8.80 24.86 -13.50
CA ARG A 285 -7.86 25.45 -12.53
C ARG A 285 -6.41 25.15 -12.88
N LEU A 286 -6.08 23.92 -13.28
CA LEU A 286 -4.75 23.53 -13.76
C LEU A 286 -4.40 24.23 -15.09
N GLU A 287 -5.36 24.37 -16.01
CA GLU A 287 -5.18 25.14 -17.25
C GLU A 287 -4.95 26.63 -16.96
N ALA A 288 -5.68 27.21 -15.99
CA ALA A 288 -5.51 28.59 -15.55
C ALA A 288 -4.15 28.82 -14.84
N ILE A 289 -3.75 27.92 -13.93
CA ILE A 289 -2.41 27.95 -13.30
C ILE A 289 -1.34 27.85 -14.38
N ARG A 290 -1.46 26.92 -15.33
CA ARG A 290 -0.51 26.76 -16.44
C ARG A 290 -0.44 27.99 -17.35
N GLN A 291 -1.56 28.65 -17.61
CA GLN A 291 -1.57 29.92 -18.36
C GLN A 291 -0.96 31.06 -17.54
N GLN A 292 -1.17 31.12 -16.22
CA GLN A 292 -0.47 32.06 -15.35
C GLN A 292 1.04 31.81 -15.33
N GLU A 293 1.48 30.57 -15.14
CA GLU A 293 2.90 30.19 -15.18
C GLU A 293 3.55 30.54 -16.53
N LEU A 294 2.85 30.30 -17.64
CA LEU A 294 3.31 30.67 -18.98
C LEU A 294 3.32 32.19 -19.18
N ALA A 295 2.34 32.93 -18.66
CA ALA A 295 2.31 34.39 -18.71
C ALA A 295 3.44 35.02 -17.88
N GLU A 296 3.65 34.54 -16.65
CA GLU A 296 4.76 34.94 -15.80
C GLU A 296 6.11 34.51 -16.37
N ALA A 297 6.23 33.32 -16.97
CA ALA A 297 7.47 32.91 -17.65
C ALA A 297 7.74 33.76 -18.90
N ALA A 298 6.71 34.18 -19.62
CA ALA A 298 6.82 35.13 -20.72
C ALA A 298 7.18 36.53 -20.22
N GLU A 299 6.69 36.98 -19.06
CA GLU A 299 7.10 38.25 -18.45
C GLU A 299 8.54 38.17 -17.92
N ARG A 300 8.91 37.11 -17.20
CA ARG A 300 10.29 36.84 -16.76
C ARG A 300 11.25 36.87 -17.95
N ARG A 301 10.94 36.18 -19.06
CA ARG A 301 11.72 36.25 -20.30
C ARG A 301 11.75 37.64 -20.94
N LYS A 302 10.65 38.41 -20.91
CA LYS A 302 10.63 39.82 -21.38
C LYS A 302 11.50 40.72 -20.50
N ARG A 303 11.51 40.50 -19.19
CA ARG A 303 12.34 41.22 -18.22
C ARG A 303 13.81 40.88 -18.41
N GLU A 304 14.18 39.61 -18.51
CA GLU A 304 15.53 39.15 -18.83
C GLU A 304 16.02 39.70 -20.17
N LEU A 305 15.17 39.72 -21.21
CA LEU A 305 15.53 40.28 -22.52
C LEU A 305 15.75 41.81 -22.44
N ARG A 306 14.99 42.50 -21.59
CA ARG A 306 15.15 43.92 -21.31
C ARG A 306 16.42 44.20 -20.51
N GLU A 307 16.66 43.44 -19.43
CA GLU A 307 17.88 43.52 -18.61
C GLU A 307 19.12 43.27 -19.49
N ARG A 308 19.14 42.19 -20.29
CA ARG A 308 20.21 41.90 -21.27
C ARG A 308 20.35 42.93 -22.39
N ARG A 309 19.33 43.75 -22.65
CA ARG A 309 19.41 44.88 -23.59
C ARG A 309 20.01 46.10 -22.89
N GLU A 310 19.50 46.46 -21.71
CA GLU A 310 20.01 47.57 -20.91
C GLU A 310 21.48 47.32 -20.49
N ASP A 311 21.89 46.08 -20.20
CA ASP A 311 23.28 45.70 -19.95
C ASP A 311 24.16 45.79 -21.20
N ARG A 312 23.62 45.48 -22.38
CA ARG A 312 24.34 45.65 -23.66
C ARG A 312 24.53 47.11 -24.01
N GLU A 313 23.52 47.95 -23.72
CA GLU A 313 23.58 49.39 -23.86
C GLU A 313 24.54 50.01 -22.82
N ARG A 314 24.58 49.50 -21.57
CA ARG A 314 25.60 49.83 -20.56
C ARG A 314 27.01 49.46 -21.04
N LEU A 315 27.24 48.22 -21.45
CA LEU A 315 28.54 47.74 -21.97
C LEU A 315 29.01 48.55 -23.19
N GLN A 316 28.10 48.97 -24.08
CA GLN A 316 28.45 49.87 -25.18
C GLN A 316 28.82 51.28 -24.69
N GLN A 317 28.12 51.83 -23.69
CA GLN A 317 28.45 53.13 -23.11
C GLN A 317 29.78 53.12 -22.36
N ASP A 318 30.06 52.06 -21.58
CA ASP A 318 31.35 51.90 -20.89
C ASP A 318 32.49 51.62 -21.87
N HIS A 319 32.29 50.83 -22.93
CA HIS A 319 33.33 50.68 -23.95
C HIS A 319 33.58 51.98 -24.74
N LEU A 320 32.53 52.77 -25.02
CA LEU A 320 32.66 54.15 -25.55
C LEU A 320 33.29 55.13 -24.53
N ARG A 321 33.34 54.79 -23.25
CA ARG A 321 34.01 55.56 -22.20
C ARG A 321 35.47 55.14 -22.06
N GLU A 322 35.78 53.85 -22.12
CA GLU A 322 37.12 53.28 -22.22
C GLU A 322 37.85 53.80 -23.47
N GLN A 323 37.21 53.79 -24.63
CA GLN A 323 37.80 54.34 -25.87
C GLN A 323 38.14 55.83 -25.71
N ARG A 324 37.25 56.63 -25.10
CA ARG A 324 37.51 58.05 -24.80
C ARG A 324 38.57 58.26 -23.70
N LEU A 325 38.74 57.31 -22.77
CA LEU A 325 39.82 57.33 -21.80
C LEU A 325 41.16 56.99 -22.46
N LYS A 326 41.23 55.94 -23.29
CA LYS A 326 42.42 55.59 -24.07
C LYS A 326 42.82 56.71 -25.03
N GLU A 327 41.88 57.30 -25.77
CA GLU A 327 42.19 58.44 -26.65
C GLU A 327 42.70 59.66 -25.85
N ARG A 328 42.18 59.90 -24.64
CA ARG A 328 42.69 60.94 -23.74
C ARG A 328 44.09 60.62 -23.22
N GLU A 329 44.36 59.36 -22.88
CA GLU A 329 45.65 58.88 -22.40
C GLU A 329 46.72 58.90 -23.51
N GLU A 330 46.36 58.51 -24.73
CA GLU A 330 47.19 58.62 -25.93
C GLU A 330 47.45 60.10 -26.27
N ARG A 331 46.45 60.99 -26.18
CA ARG A 331 46.65 62.45 -26.32
C ARG A 331 47.55 63.03 -25.22
N LEU A 332 47.55 62.48 -24.01
CA LEU A 332 48.47 62.86 -22.93
C LEU A 332 49.89 62.35 -23.22
N LYS A 333 50.06 61.07 -23.53
CA LYS A 333 51.36 60.47 -23.94
C LYS A 333 51.93 61.12 -25.20
N ALA A 334 51.08 61.56 -26.14
CA ALA A 334 51.49 62.35 -27.30
C ALA A 334 51.97 63.76 -26.91
N ARG A 335 51.30 64.43 -25.96
CA ARG A 335 51.78 65.70 -25.38
C ARG A 335 53.10 65.52 -24.63
N GLU A 336 53.21 64.48 -23.81
CA GLU A 336 54.43 64.17 -23.05
C GLU A 336 55.60 63.82 -23.96
N THR A 337 55.38 63.03 -25.01
CA THR A 337 56.44 62.74 -26.00
C THR A 337 56.79 63.96 -26.85
N VAL A 338 55.86 64.85 -27.18
CA VAL A 338 56.18 66.15 -27.82
C VAL A 338 56.96 67.05 -26.86
N VAL A 339 56.58 67.14 -25.59
CA VAL A 339 57.33 67.90 -24.56
C VAL A 339 58.71 67.29 -24.32
N ARG A 340 58.83 65.95 -24.28
CA ARG A 340 60.10 65.24 -24.16
C ARG A 340 60.97 65.48 -25.38
N GLN A 341 60.43 65.41 -26.60
CA GLN A 341 61.16 65.75 -27.83
C GLN A 341 61.55 67.23 -27.88
N GLN A 342 60.75 68.15 -27.34
CA GLN A 342 61.13 69.56 -27.22
C GLN A 342 62.23 69.77 -26.17
N HIS A 343 62.17 69.07 -25.03
CA HIS A 343 63.21 69.09 -24.01
C HIS A 343 64.51 68.45 -24.53
N GLU A 344 64.42 67.33 -25.24
CA GLU A 344 65.52 66.61 -25.89
C GLU A 344 66.11 67.40 -27.06
N ARG A 345 65.30 68.13 -27.84
CA ARG A 345 65.79 69.11 -28.83
C ARG A 345 66.47 70.31 -28.16
N LYS A 346 65.93 70.83 -27.05
CA LYS A 346 66.60 71.89 -26.26
C LYS A 346 67.90 71.37 -25.64
N LEU A 347 67.95 70.13 -25.18
CA LEU A 347 69.14 69.50 -24.64
C LEU A 347 70.17 69.25 -25.75
N GLN A 348 69.76 68.79 -26.94
CA GLN A 348 70.63 68.70 -28.12
C GLN A 348 71.08 70.08 -28.63
N GLN A 349 70.25 71.11 -28.52
CA GLN A 349 70.65 72.48 -28.85
C GLN A 349 71.66 73.00 -27.81
N HIS A 350 71.40 72.84 -26.51
CA HIS A 350 72.36 73.18 -25.46
C HIS A 350 73.62 72.32 -25.51
N LEU A 351 73.57 71.07 -25.98
CA LEU A 351 74.75 70.25 -26.26
C LEU A 351 75.49 70.71 -27.51
N LYS A 352 74.81 71.21 -28.56
CA LYS A 352 75.45 71.85 -29.72
C LYS A 352 76.01 73.23 -29.38
N GLU A 353 75.37 73.99 -28.51
CA GLU A 353 75.84 75.28 -27.99
C GLU A 353 76.99 75.08 -27.01
N ALA A 354 76.92 74.07 -26.14
CA ALA A 354 78.00 73.64 -25.27
C ALA A 354 79.17 73.11 -26.08
N LYS A 355 78.95 72.25 -27.10
CA LYS A 355 80.01 71.75 -27.98
C LYS A 355 80.57 72.85 -28.90
N ALA A 356 79.77 73.82 -29.33
CA ALA A 356 80.27 75.01 -30.02
C ALA A 356 80.92 76.03 -29.07
N ARG A 357 80.62 75.99 -27.77
CA ARG A 357 81.32 76.75 -26.71
C ARG A 357 82.62 76.04 -26.34
N GLU A 358 82.65 74.72 -26.33
CA GLU A 358 83.79 73.83 -26.19
C GLU A 358 84.73 73.97 -27.39
N ASP A 359 84.23 74.00 -28.64
CA ASP A 359 85.03 74.32 -29.83
C ASP A 359 85.57 75.77 -29.80
N ARG A 360 84.87 76.70 -29.14
CA ARG A 360 85.34 78.08 -28.90
C ARG A 360 86.24 78.21 -27.68
N ILE A 361 86.24 77.24 -26.77
CA ILE A 361 87.12 77.13 -25.60
C ILE A 361 88.39 76.37 -25.97
N ASN A 362 88.33 75.29 -26.75
CA ASN A 362 89.46 74.57 -27.31
C ASN A 362 90.25 75.45 -28.30
N ARG A 363 89.57 76.32 -29.07
CA ARG A 363 90.23 77.41 -29.83
C ARG A 363 90.76 78.58 -28.96
N ARG A 364 90.58 78.51 -27.63
CA ARG A 364 91.10 79.46 -26.62
C ARG A 364 91.96 78.78 -25.53
N LEU A 365 92.14 77.46 -25.57
CA LEU A 365 92.95 76.66 -24.63
C LEU A 365 94.29 76.24 -25.24
N ASN A 366 94.77 76.96 -26.26
CA ASN A 366 96.21 77.11 -26.47
C ASN A 366 96.78 78.02 -25.36
N GLY A 367 96.92 77.45 -24.16
CA GLY A 367 97.48 78.10 -22.97
C GLY A 367 96.80 77.64 -21.67
N SER A 368 97.58 77.06 -20.74
CA SER A 368 97.22 76.66 -19.35
C SER A 368 95.90 75.86 -19.16
N GLY A 369 95.88 74.59 -18.73
CA GLY A 369 96.91 73.72 -18.15
C GLY A 369 96.81 73.62 -16.62
N ILE A 370 96.98 72.40 -16.07
CA ILE A 370 97.07 72.06 -14.62
C ILE A 370 95.70 72.14 -13.88
N LYS A 371 95.01 70.99 -13.63
CA LYS A 371 95.02 70.12 -12.41
C LYS A 371 94.12 70.66 -11.26
N GLU A 372 93.53 69.89 -10.34
CA GLU A 372 93.52 68.43 -10.07
C GLU A 372 92.29 67.96 -9.25
N GLY A 373 91.97 66.66 -9.31
CA GLY A 373 91.19 65.90 -8.29
C GLY A 373 89.64 65.98 -8.30
N SER A 374 88.90 65.01 -7.76
CA SER A 374 89.23 63.60 -7.41
C SER A 374 87.98 62.79 -6.98
N GLU A 375 87.75 61.62 -7.62
CA GLU A 375 87.08 60.38 -7.11
C GLU A 375 85.63 60.46 -6.54
N GLY A 376 84.77 59.41 -6.56
CA GLY A 376 84.76 58.07 -7.19
C GLY A 376 83.37 57.79 -7.84
N SER A 377 83.09 56.76 -8.65
CA SER A 377 83.22 55.30 -8.44
C SER A 377 82.40 54.76 -7.24
N SER A 378 81.57 53.70 -7.32
CA SER A 378 80.82 53.05 -8.42
C SER A 378 79.75 52.09 -7.82
N THR A 379 78.72 51.71 -8.60
CA THR A 379 77.88 50.47 -8.59
C THR A 379 78.09 49.40 -7.48
N ARG A 380 77.07 48.68 -6.93
CA ARG A 380 75.74 48.32 -7.50
C ARG A 380 74.81 47.61 -6.47
N GLU A 381 73.50 47.93 -6.47
CA GLU A 381 72.27 47.08 -6.27
C GLU A 381 72.17 46.09 -5.06
N PRO A 382 70.97 45.53 -4.67
CA PRO A 382 69.62 45.62 -5.28
C PRO A 382 68.42 45.96 -4.34
N SER A 383 67.29 46.29 -4.98
CA SER A 383 65.86 46.07 -4.62
C SER A 383 65.33 46.00 -3.17
N GLN A 384 64.28 46.78 -2.90
CA GLN A 384 63.10 46.36 -2.12
C GLN A 384 61.85 47.16 -2.56
N ASP A 385 60.67 46.53 -2.52
CA ASP A 385 59.39 47.12 -2.93
C ASP A 385 58.74 47.98 -1.82
N VAL A 386 57.75 48.80 -2.19
CA VAL A 386 57.03 49.72 -1.27
C VAL A 386 55.52 49.52 -1.43
N GLU A 387 54.80 49.41 -0.30
CA GLU A 387 53.35 49.23 -0.24
C GLU A 387 52.59 50.58 -0.33
N GLU A 388 51.36 50.57 -0.84
CA GLU A 388 50.51 51.77 -0.95
C GLU A 388 49.59 51.91 0.28
N GLU A 389 49.68 53.02 1.03
CA GLU A 389 48.82 53.28 2.19
C GLU A 389 47.41 53.76 1.77
N GLU A 390 46.37 53.24 2.44
CA GLU A 390 44.98 53.65 2.19
C GLU A 390 44.67 55.07 2.71
N SER A 391 43.82 55.80 1.98
CA SER A 391 43.37 57.14 2.36
C SER A 391 41.89 57.22 2.74
N TRP A 392 41.61 57.91 3.85
CA TRP A 392 40.28 58.08 4.44
C TRP A 392 39.95 59.56 4.67
N VAL A 393 38.66 59.88 4.85
CA VAL A 393 38.16 61.27 4.84
C VAL A 393 37.47 61.63 6.16
N PHE A 394 37.89 62.77 6.72
CA PHE A 394 37.29 63.44 7.87
C PHE A 394 36.47 64.66 7.41
N ASP A 395 35.24 64.82 7.91
CA ASP A 395 34.31 65.91 7.51
C ASP A 395 33.28 66.13 8.63
N CYS A 396 33.68 66.90 9.65
CA CYS A 396 32.90 67.07 10.88
C CYS A 396 32.05 68.35 10.84
N VAL A 397 30.94 68.36 11.60
CA VAL A 397 29.99 69.49 11.67
C VAL A 397 30.58 70.77 12.26
N CYS A 398 31.71 70.69 12.96
CA CYS A 398 32.50 71.84 13.40
C CYS A 398 33.22 72.60 12.26
N GLY A 399 33.25 72.05 11.05
CA GLY A 399 33.91 72.63 9.87
C GLY A 399 35.33 72.13 9.61
N VAL A 400 35.86 71.23 10.45
CA VAL A 400 37.13 70.54 10.21
C VAL A 400 36.95 69.48 9.13
N PHE A 401 37.79 69.54 8.09
CA PHE A 401 37.79 68.65 6.94
C PHE A 401 39.23 68.31 6.52
N GLY A 402 39.49 67.05 6.18
CA GLY A 402 40.80 66.60 5.71
C GLY A 402 40.85 65.14 5.29
N THR A 403 41.97 64.72 4.70
CA THR A 403 42.30 63.32 4.40
C THR A 403 43.33 62.81 5.40
N ASN A 404 43.10 61.63 5.98
CA ASN A 404 43.93 61.01 7.02
C ASN A 404 44.23 61.97 8.20
N LEU A 405 43.25 62.82 8.55
CA LEU A 405 43.37 63.84 9.58
C LEU A 405 42.84 63.30 10.91
N ASP A 406 43.76 63.01 11.82
CA ASP A 406 43.52 62.73 13.23
C ASP A 406 44.04 63.92 14.07
N ASP A 407 43.18 64.52 14.88
CA ASP A 407 43.51 65.63 15.78
C ASP A 407 43.57 65.21 17.27
N GLY A 408 43.52 63.91 17.56
CA GLY A 408 43.67 63.33 18.89
C GLY A 408 42.39 63.32 19.74
N GLU A 409 41.26 63.81 19.22
CA GLU A 409 39.95 63.65 19.86
C GLU A 409 39.28 62.32 19.47
N LEU A 410 38.27 61.90 20.26
CA LEU A 410 37.49 60.70 19.96
C LEU A 410 36.66 60.89 18.68
N MET A 411 37.01 60.15 17.63
CA MET A 411 36.32 60.13 16.32
C MET A 411 35.46 58.87 16.14
N ILE A 412 34.46 58.95 15.27
CA ILE A 412 33.65 57.79 14.84
C ILE A 412 33.32 57.85 13.34
N ALA A 413 33.37 56.69 12.68
CA ALA A 413 33.04 56.54 11.27
C ALA A 413 31.52 56.39 11.05
N CYS A 414 31.00 56.92 9.94
CA CYS A 414 29.61 56.68 9.52
C CYS A 414 29.48 55.37 8.71
N ASN A 415 28.75 54.38 9.25
CA ASN A 415 28.57 53.02 8.70
C ASN A 415 27.90 52.97 7.30
N LYS A 416 27.54 54.12 6.71
CA LYS A 416 26.96 54.23 5.35
C LYS A 416 27.79 55.02 4.35
N CYS A 417 28.86 55.69 4.76
CA CYS A 417 29.73 56.43 3.83
C CYS A 417 31.22 56.46 4.22
N ASN A 418 31.61 55.80 5.32
CA ASN A 418 32.98 55.73 5.85
C ASN A 418 33.69 57.09 6.02
N VAL A 419 32.90 58.12 6.31
CA VAL A 419 33.37 59.48 6.64
C VAL A 419 33.40 59.61 8.16
N TRP A 420 34.50 60.13 8.68
CA TRP A 420 34.76 60.27 10.12
C TRP A 420 34.34 61.64 10.66
N GLN A 421 33.86 61.67 11.89
CA GLN A 421 33.40 62.87 12.62
C GLN A 421 33.73 62.78 14.12
N HIS A 422 33.87 63.92 14.80
CA HIS A 422 34.11 63.99 16.25
C HIS A 422 32.90 63.53 17.07
N VAL A 423 33.13 62.60 18.00
CA VAL A 423 32.13 62.16 18.99
C VAL A 423 31.72 63.31 19.92
N ALA A 424 32.62 64.27 20.20
CA ALA A 424 32.31 65.46 20.99
C ALA A 424 31.22 66.32 20.34
N CYS A 425 31.38 66.68 19.06
CA CYS A 425 30.38 67.45 18.31
C CYS A 425 29.05 66.69 18.18
N LEU A 426 29.09 65.37 17.98
CA LEU A 426 27.88 64.54 17.90
C LEU A 426 27.12 64.46 19.23
N LYS A 427 27.81 64.47 20.38
CA LYS A 427 27.17 64.55 21.71
C LYS A 427 26.40 65.86 21.89
N GLN A 428 26.87 66.96 21.32
CA GLN A 428 26.20 68.26 21.37
C GLN A 428 24.91 68.26 20.54
N ASP A 429 25.00 67.79 19.28
CA ASP A 429 23.88 67.53 18.36
C ASP A 429 22.77 66.64 18.97
N TYR A 430 23.17 65.62 19.75
CA TYR A 430 22.25 64.67 20.40
C TYR A 430 21.62 65.23 21.68
N ALA A 431 22.32 66.11 22.41
CA ALA A 431 21.81 66.78 23.60
C ALA A 431 20.69 67.77 23.25
N GLU A 432 20.84 68.55 22.18
CA GLU A 432 19.79 69.45 21.67
C GLU A 432 18.54 68.68 21.19
N GLN A 433 18.70 67.43 20.77
CA GLN A 433 17.59 66.52 20.43
C GLN A 433 16.99 65.78 21.64
N GLY A 434 17.38 66.12 22.87
CA GLY A 434 16.77 65.62 24.10
C GLY A 434 17.03 64.14 24.43
N LYS A 435 17.98 63.48 23.77
CA LYS A 435 18.28 62.05 23.97
C LYS A 435 19.40 61.88 24.99
N LYS A 436 19.12 61.13 26.07
CA LYS A 436 20.12 60.87 27.13
C LYS A 436 21.16 59.83 26.70
N GLN A 437 22.41 60.13 27.09
CA GLN A 437 23.62 59.29 27.16
C GLN A 437 23.60 57.96 26.37
N VAL A 438 24.29 57.99 25.22
CA VAL A 438 24.54 56.84 24.35
C VAL A 438 25.91 56.23 24.65
N ASP A 439 26.03 54.89 24.63
CA ASP A 439 27.30 54.16 24.62
C ASP A 439 27.84 54.15 23.17
N TRP A 440 28.97 54.81 22.93
CA TRP A 440 29.49 55.03 21.58
C TRP A 440 30.36 53.87 21.05
N GLU A 441 30.73 52.91 21.89
CA GLU A 441 31.52 51.73 21.47
C GLU A 441 30.66 50.65 20.79
N LYS A 442 29.33 50.74 20.89
CA LYS A 442 28.39 49.66 20.51
C LYS A 442 27.22 50.12 19.62
N VAL A 443 27.32 51.28 18.98
CA VAL A 443 26.20 51.91 18.26
C VAL A 443 26.55 52.21 16.81
N ASP A 444 25.74 51.66 15.90
CA ASP A 444 25.80 51.91 14.45
C ASP A 444 25.55 53.40 14.13
N PHE A 445 26.63 54.17 13.92
CA PHE A 445 26.50 55.59 13.61
C PHE A 445 26.17 55.82 12.12
N ILE A 446 25.15 56.65 11.87
CA ILE A 446 24.77 57.11 10.54
C ILE A 446 24.63 58.63 10.57
N CYS A 447 25.53 59.35 9.90
CA CYS A 447 25.55 60.82 9.90
C CYS A 447 24.29 61.46 9.28
N GLN A 448 23.98 62.70 9.68
CA GLN A 448 22.77 63.41 9.23
C GLN A 448 22.60 63.44 7.69
N ARG A 449 23.70 63.55 6.93
CA ARG A 449 23.67 63.58 5.45
C ARG A 449 23.14 62.26 4.87
N CYS A 450 23.43 61.12 5.52
CA CYS A 450 22.91 59.81 5.13
C CYS A 450 21.47 59.59 5.62
N GLN A 451 21.09 60.14 6.77
CA GLN A 451 19.71 60.09 7.28
C GLN A 451 18.75 60.88 6.38
N LYS A 452 19.03 62.16 6.08
CA LYS A 452 18.18 63.00 5.23
C LYS A 452 17.98 62.40 3.82
N LYS A 453 19.02 61.81 3.23
CA LYS A 453 18.92 61.06 1.95
C LYS A 453 18.04 59.80 2.04
N ALA A 454 17.90 59.17 3.21
CA ALA A 454 16.99 58.05 3.41
C ALA A 454 15.53 58.52 3.55
N GLU A 455 15.29 59.62 4.26
CA GLU A 455 13.96 60.21 4.43
C GLU A 455 13.39 60.76 3.11
N GLU A 456 14.20 61.43 2.28
CA GLU A 456 13.82 61.81 0.92
C GLU A 456 13.38 60.59 0.09
N ARG A 457 14.14 59.48 0.16
CA ARG A 457 13.80 58.23 -0.53
C ARG A 457 12.51 57.60 0.01
N LYS A 458 12.18 57.79 1.29
CA LYS A 458 10.92 57.35 1.91
C LYS A 458 9.74 58.19 1.41
N ARG A 459 9.83 59.54 1.49
CA ARG A 459 8.81 60.45 0.94
C ARG A 459 8.55 60.21 -0.55
N ARG A 460 9.58 60.04 -1.38
CA ARG A 460 9.43 59.72 -2.82
C ARG A 460 8.79 58.36 -3.10
N ARG A 461 8.82 57.40 -2.15
CA ARG A 461 8.11 56.12 -2.24
C ARG A 461 6.64 56.24 -1.81
N GLU A 462 6.36 57.01 -0.76
CA GLU A 462 5.00 57.27 -0.26
C GLU A 462 4.21 58.11 -1.26
N GLN A 463 4.81 59.16 -1.82
CA GLN A 463 4.21 60.00 -2.86
C GLN A 463 3.99 59.24 -4.18
N LYS A 464 4.68 58.11 -4.41
CA LYS A 464 4.41 57.18 -5.52
C LYS A 464 3.26 56.18 -5.24
N LYS A 465 2.82 56.01 -4.00
CA LYS A 465 1.68 55.13 -3.66
C LYS A 465 0.32 55.81 -3.79
N LEU A 466 0.25 57.14 -3.66
CA LEU A 466 -0.99 57.91 -3.75
C LEU A 466 -1.50 58.06 -5.20
N ASN A 467 -0.61 58.19 -6.19
CA ASN A 467 -0.98 58.41 -7.59
C ASN A 467 -1.28 57.09 -8.35
N GLY A 468 -1.86 56.09 -7.65
CA GLY A 468 -1.97 54.70 -8.13
C GLY A 468 -3.39 54.21 -8.44
N SER A 469 -4.43 55.03 -8.26
CA SER A 469 -5.82 54.59 -8.40
C SER A 469 -6.75 55.67 -8.95
N ALA A 470 -7.64 55.25 -9.86
CA ALA A 470 -8.74 56.00 -10.47
C ALA A 470 -8.38 57.11 -11.51
N SER A 471 -9.22 57.12 -12.54
CA SER A 471 -9.20 57.86 -13.81
C SER A 471 -8.83 59.35 -13.78
N ALA A 472 -8.43 59.85 -14.94
CA ALA A 472 -8.51 61.27 -15.25
C ALA A 472 -9.96 61.79 -15.18
N THR A 473 -10.10 63.02 -14.67
CA THR A 473 -11.08 64.03 -15.10
C THR A 473 -10.32 65.34 -15.28
N ASP A 474 -10.64 66.07 -16.34
CA ASP A 474 -9.95 67.31 -16.73
C ASP A 474 -10.75 68.55 -16.34
N SER A 475 -10.08 69.57 -15.79
CA SER A 475 -10.52 70.97 -15.80
C SER A 475 -9.42 71.89 -15.22
N ARG A 476 -9.24 73.07 -15.83
CA ARG A 476 -8.31 74.11 -15.38
C ARG A 476 -9.05 75.32 -14.78
N ASP A 477 -8.52 75.76 -13.63
CA ASP A 477 -8.33 77.17 -13.22
C ASP A 477 -9.51 78.14 -12.91
N SER A 478 -9.16 79.12 -12.08
CA SER A 478 -9.71 80.46 -11.77
C SER A 478 -11.16 80.86 -12.12
N SER A 479 -11.97 80.99 -11.06
CA SER A 479 -12.75 82.19 -10.64
C SER A 479 -13.59 83.05 -11.61
N MET A 480 -14.88 83.18 -11.23
CA MET A 480 -15.80 84.33 -11.35
C MET A 480 -16.43 84.77 -12.71
N GLU A 481 -17.77 84.72 -12.68
CA GLU A 481 -18.76 85.72 -13.13
C GLU A 481 -19.31 85.83 -14.58
N ILE A 482 -20.63 86.15 -14.58
CA ILE A 482 -21.46 86.79 -15.63
C ILE A 482 -21.94 85.88 -16.81
N ARG A 483 -22.99 86.34 -17.51
CA ARG A 483 -24.00 85.54 -18.25
C ARG A 483 -23.91 85.67 -19.78
N THR A 484 -24.07 84.53 -20.49
CA THR A 484 -24.84 84.23 -21.75
C THR A 484 -25.07 85.32 -22.82
N PRO A 485 -25.11 85.01 -24.16
CA PRO A 485 -25.81 83.82 -24.73
C PRO A 485 -25.33 83.24 -26.11
N GLN A 486 -26.08 82.22 -26.61
CA GLN A 486 -26.36 81.81 -28.03
C GLN A 486 -25.37 81.00 -28.93
N ALA A 487 -25.70 79.71 -29.14
CA ALA A 487 -26.12 79.02 -30.40
C ALA A 487 -25.18 78.61 -31.59
N ASN A 488 -25.36 77.34 -32.02
CA ASN A 488 -25.31 76.71 -33.39
C ASN A 488 -23.99 76.29 -34.12
N GLY A 489 -24.07 75.16 -34.88
CA GLY A 489 -23.07 74.58 -35.82
C GLY A 489 -22.39 73.26 -35.33
N MET A 490 -22.17 72.12 -36.02
CA MET A 490 -22.07 71.68 -37.45
C MET A 490 -20.70 71.95 -38.14
N ASP A 491 -20.06 71.09 -38.97
CA ASP A 491 -20.18 69.65 -39.40
C ASP A 491 -18.84 69.27 -40.18
N VAL A 492 -18.47 68.09 -40.73
CA VAL A 492 -19.09 66.78 -41.10
C VAL A 492 -18.04 65.59 -41.14
N GLU A 493 -18.26 64.53 -41.95
CA GLU A 493 -17.46 63.30 -42.29
C GLU A 493 -16.01 63.51 -42.89
N MET A 494 -15.13 62.53 -43.21
CA MET A 494 -15.27 61.20 -43.86
C MET A 494 -14.18 60.11 -43.62
N LYS A 495 -14.66 58.89 -43.28
CA LYS A 495 -14.45 57.50 -43.80
C LYS A 495 -13.09 56.92 -44.35
N PRO A 496 -12.93 55.56 -44.41
CA PRO A 496 -11.63 54.87 -44.31
C PRO A 496 -11.26 53.85 -45.43
N VAL A 497 -10.11 53.17 -45.30
CA VAL A 497 -9.70 51.97 -46.09
C VAL A 497 -8.94 50.93 -45.23
N THR A 498 -9.07 49.63 -45.56
CA THR A 498 -8.27 48.48 -45.06
C THR A 498 -7.92 47.55 -46.23
N PRO A 499 -6.74 46.88 -46.28
CA PRO A 499 -6.77 45.39 -46.35
C PRO A 499 -5.52 44.58 -45.90
N GLN A 500 -5.76 43.32 -45.46
CA GLN A 500 -5.05 42.03 -45.73
C GLN A 500 -3.52 41.79 -45.41
N PRO A 501 -3.07 40.53 -45.20
CA PRO A 501 -1.67 40.13 -44.92
C PRO A 501 -0.97 39.31 -46.04
N ILE A 502 0.35 39.04 -45.92
CA ILE A 502 1.22 38.34 -46.92
C ILE A 502 2.30 37.43 -46.26
N GLN A 503 2.72 36.35 -46.93
CA GLN A 503 3.97 35.54 -46.72
C GLN A 503 4.84 35.57 -48.01
N PRO A 504 6.19 35.38 -48.02
CA PRO A 504 6.80 34.04 -48.20
C PRO A 504 8.23 33.85 -47.57
N SER A 505 9.28 33.40 -48.33
CA SER A 505 10.25 32.37 -47.87
C SER A 505 11.73 32.40 -48.38
N ILE A 506 12.69 31.90 -47.55
CA ILE A 506 13.97 31.16 -47.85
C ILE A 506 15.19 31.89 -48.52
N HIS A 507 16.44 31.68 -48.01
CA HIS A 507 17.69 31.28 -48.79
C HIS A 507 19.07 31.20 -48.03
N SER A 508 19.67 29.98 -47.97
CA SER A 508 21.10 29.51 -48.17
C SER A 508 22.45 30.10 -47.62
N LEU A 509 23.32 29.19 -47.08
CA LEU A 509 24.83 28.99 -47.21
C LEU A 509 25.88 29.89 -46.44
N PRO A 510 27.21 29.54 -46.31
CA PRO A 510 27.96 28.24 -46.28
C PRO A 510 29.21 28.09 -45.30
N SER A 511 29.73 26.84 -45.13
CA SER A 511 31.13 26.39 -44.75
C SER A 511 31.73 26.72 -43.34
N ALA A 512 32.74 26.01 -42.77
CA ALA A 512 33.62 24.88 -43.19
C ALA A 512 34.03 23.95 -42.00
N ALA A 513 34.83 22.88 -42.21
CA ALA A 513 35.21 21.82 -41.22
C ALA A 513 36.76 21.64 -41.06
N PRO A 514 37.32 20.69 -40.23
CA PRO A 514 37.44 19.27 -40.64
C PRO A 514 37.60 18.16 -39.54
N PHE A 515 37.62 16.87 -39.96
CA PHE A 515 37.98 15.56 -39.31
C PHE A 515 37.41 15.17 -37.90
N LYS A 516 36.87 13.97 -37.57
CA LYS A 516 36.73 12.56 -38.05
C LYS A 516 37.61 11.48 -37.38
N TYR A 517 36.96 10.58 -36.61
CA TYR A 517 37.02 9.09 -36.70
C TYR A 517 35.89 8.51 -35.81
N GLN A 518 34.72 8.13 -36.34
CA GLN A 518 34.33 6.82 -36.91
C GLN A 518 34.17 5.62 -35.94
N GLN A 519 32.90 5.22 -35.73
CA GLN A 519 32.47 3.81 -35.64
C GLN A 519 31.42 3.55 -36.74
N HIS A 520 31.20 2.29 -37.11
CA HIS A 520 30.43 1.92 -38.32
C HIS A 520 28.99 1.47 -38.04
N HIS A 521 28.06 1.94 -38.89
CA HIS A 521 26.78 1.29 -39.14
C HIS A 521 26.91 0.21 -40.24
N VAL A 522 25.96 -0.73 -40.25
CA VAL A 522 25.52 -1.45 -41.46
C VAL A 522 24.04 -1.06 -41.73
N PRO A 523 23.62 -0.73 -42.96
CA PRO A 523 22.32 -0.08 -43.22
C PRO A 523 21.24 -1.01 -43.81
N ILE A 524 20.00 -0.51 -43.86
CA ILE A 524 18.86 -1.08 -44.60
C ILE A 524 18.42 -0.10 -45.69
N VAL A 525 18.09 -0.61 -46.89
CA VAL A 525 17.57 0.14 -48.05
C VAL A 525 16.61 -0.80 -48.86
N PRO A 526 15.76 -0.30 -49.80
CA PRO A 526 14.33 -0.64 -49.78
C PRO A 526 13.78 -1.10 -51.16
N THR A 527 12.44 -1.17 -51.35
CA THR A 527 11.77 -0.70 -52.60
C THR A 527 10.22 -0.68 -52.57
N SER A 528 9.63 0.46 -52.96
CA SER A 528 8.45 0.61 -53.86
C SER A 528 7.03 0.12 -53.41
N HIS A 529 5.87 0.56 -53.94
CA HIS A 529 5.50 1.39 -55.13
C HIS A 529 4.10 2.08 -54.94
N SER A 530 3.83 3.21 -55.64
CA SER A 530 2.56 3.66 -56.34
C SER A 530 1.13 3.51 -55.75
N THR A 531 0.11 4.39 -55.98
CA THR A 531 -0.05 5.73 -56.65
C THR A 531 -1.39 6.40 -56.25
N ASP A 532 -1.51 7.74 -56.42
CA ASP A 532 -2.69 8.64 -56.69
C ASP A 532 -4.13 8.30 -56.18
N ALA A 533 -4.83 9.15 -55.39
CA ALA A 533 -5.42 10.50 -55.61
C ALA A 533 -6.84 10.47 -56.25
N THR A 534 -7.87 11.28 -55.88
CA THR A 534 -7.91 12.74 -55.67
C THR A 534 -9.17 13.28 -54.90
N LYS A 535 -9.03 14.49 -54.33
CA LYS A 535 -10.02 15.63 -54.24
C LYS A 535 -11.32 15.61 -53.39
N ALA A 536 -11.34 16.61 -52.49
CA ALA A 536 -12.40 17.61 -52.24
C ALA A 536 -13.57 17.29 -51.26
N ALA A 537 -14.13 18.38 -50.69
CA ALA A 537 -15.09 18.39 -49.58
C ALA A 537 -16.08 19.57 -49.70
N GLN A 538 -17.20 19.52 -48.97
CA GLN A 538 -18.11 20.65 -48.74
C GLN A 538 -18.71 20.62 -47.32
N HIS A 539 -19.02 21.81 -46.78
CA HIS A 539 -19.64 22.01 -45.45
C HIS A 539 -21.17 22.13 -45.55
N SER A 540 -21.90 21.71 -44.51
CA SER A 540 -22.80 22.63 -43.76
C SER A 540 -23.45 21.96 -42.52
N LEU A 541 -23.63 22.78 -41.48
CA LEU A 541 -24.52 22.59 -40.33
C LEU A 541 -25.68 23.61 -40.51
N PRO A 542 -26.92 23.39 -39.98
CA PRO A 542 -27.14 23.70 -38.56
C PRO A 542 -28.27 22.95 -37.80
N LEU A 543 -28.08 22.91 -36.48
CA LEU A 543 -29.05 22.98 -35.36
C LEU A 543 -30.59 22.91 -35.65
N ALA A 544 -31.28 21.94 -35.02
CA ALA A 544 -32.53 22.18 -34.28
C ALA A 544 -32.88 21.05 -33.27
N MET A 545 -33.40 21.45 -32.12
CA MET A 545 -34.19 20.70 -31.11
C MET A 545 -35.43 21.59 -30.83
N PRO A 546 -36.58 21.14 -30.23
CA PRO A 546 -36.68 20.12 -29.16
C PRO A 546 -38.02 19.31 -29.13
N VAL A 547 -38.34 18.78 -27.93
CA VAL A 547 -39.66 18.34 -27.39
C VAL A 547 -40.02 16.85 -27.50
N TYR A 548 -40.45 16.31 -26.34
CA TYR A 548 -40.85 14.91 -26.12
C TYR A 548 -42.03 14.88 -25.12
N ARG A 549 -43.18 14.27 -25.46
CA ARG A 549 -44.28 14.02 -24.50
C ARG A 549 -45.31 12.99 -25.01
N ARG A 550 -45.46 11.88 -24.26
CA ARG A 550 -46.66 11.06 -23.91
C ARG A 550 -47.75 10.83 -25.01
N THR A 551 -48.38 9.65 -25.11
CA THR A 551 -49.35 9.16 -24.09
C THR A 551 -49.78 7.68 -24.29
N LEU A 552 -50.04 7.02 -23.15
CA LEU A 552 -50.63 5.71 -22.81
C LEU A 552 -51.54 4.93 -23.81
N HIS A 553 -51.52 3.59 -23.63
CA HIS A 553 -52.64 2.59 -23.70
C HIS A 553 -53.43 2.47 -25.04
N THR A 554 -54.10 1.36 -25.37
CA THR A 554 -54.95 0.47 -24.55
C THR A 554 -55.18 -0.90 -25.23
N MET A 555 -55.71 -1.87 -24.47
CA MET A 555 -56.35 -3.14 -24.91
C MET A 555 -55.42 -4.30 -25.33
N LEU A 556 -55.79 -5.58 -25.20
CA LEU A 556 -56.44 -6.35 -24.11
C LEU A 556 -56.61 -7.80 -24.61
N THR A 557 -56.37 -8.79 -23.74
CA THR A 557 -56.93 -10.18 -23.73
C THR A 557 -57.43 -10.82 -25.04
N GLU A 558 -56.89 -12.01 -25.39
CA GLU A 558 -57.65 -13.26 -25.22
C GLU A 558 -56.82 -14.57 -25.42
N ARG A 559 -57.42 -15.68 -24.96
CA ARG A 559 -57.19 -17.11 -25.27
C ARG A 559 -55.89 -17.81 -24.80
N ARG A 560 -56.12 -18.82 -23.96
CA ARG A 560 -55.22 -19.96 -23.69
C ARG A 560 -55.31 -20.97 -24.83
N LEU A 561 -54.21 -21.63 -25.15
CA LEU A 561 -54.18 -23.00 -25.69
C LEU A 561 -53.08 -23.79 -24.94
N PRO A 562 -53.30 -25.07 -24.58
CA PRO A 562 -52.26 -25.90 -23.99
C PRO A 562 -51.44 -26.60 -25.08
N LEU A 563 -50.13 -26.45 -25.04
CA LEU A 563 -49.19 -27.27 -25.82
C LEU A 563 -48.31 -28.06 -24.84
N ILE A 564 -48.15 -29.35 -25.12
CA ILE A 564 -47.38 -30.28 -24.29
C ILE A 564 -46.07 -30.54 -25.04
N ILE A 565 -44.95 -30.04 -24.52
CA ILE A 565 -43.61 -30.40 -24.99
C ILE A 565 -43.04 -31.47 -24.05
N ILE A 566 -42.59 -32.58 -24.66
CA ILE A 566 -42.25 -33.82 -23.95
C ILE A 566 -40.80 -33.78 -23.48
N THR A 567 -40.58 -33.55 -22.19
CA THR A 567 -39.28 -33.83 -21.54
C THR A 567 -39.18 -35.31 -21.19
N THR A 568 -38.08 -35.94 -21.62
CA THR A 568 -37.91 -37.40 -21.63
C THR A 568 -37.36 -37.92 -20.29
N SER A 569 -38.23 -38.46 -19.44
CA SER A 569 -37.85 -39.00 -18.13
C SER A 569 -37.09 -40.34 -18.20
N ILE A 570 -35.77 -40.28 -18.44
CA ILE A 570 -34.92 -41.46 -18.30
C ILE A 570 -34.82 -41.82 -16.80
N SER A 571 -35.34 -42.98 -16.41
CA SER A 571 -35.30 -43.41 -15.02
C SER A 571 -33.86 -43.62 -14.53
N ARG A 572 -33.57 -43.22 -13.27
CA ARG A 572 -32.22 -43.28 -12.68
C ARG A 572 -31.59 -44.70 -12.76
N GLN A 573 -32.41 -45.75 -12.76
CA GLN A 573 -31.95 -47.14 -12.92
C GLN A 573 -31.66 -47.54 -14.37
N SER A 574 -32.42 -47.05 -15.35
CA SER A 574 -32.22 -47.43 -16.76
C SER A 574 -30.98 -46.80 -17.39
N MET A 575 -30.53 -45.63 -16.91
CA MET A 575 -29.36 -44.95 -17.48
C MET A 575 -28.05 -45.55 -16.95
N ALA A 576 -27.96 -45.75 -15.62
CA ALA A 576 -26.78 -46.33 -14.97
C ALA A 576 -26.43 -47.73 -15.52
N HIS A 577 -27.44 -48.54 -15.86
CA HIS A 577 -27.25 -49.88 -16.42
C HIS A 577 -26.82 -49.89 -17.91
N ARG A 578 -26.99 -48.79 -18.65
CA ARG A 578 -26.54 -48.69 -20.06
C ARG A 578 -25.13 -48.11 -20.21
N LEU A 579 -24.73 -47.20 -19.30
CA LEU A 579 -23.47 -46.44 -19.41
C LEU A 579 -22.33 -46.98 -18.53
N GLY A 580 -22.57 -47.94 -17.64
CA GLY A 580 -21.52 -48.58 -16.83
C GLY A 580 -20.86 -47.67 -15.78
N MET A 581 -21.42 -46.50 -15.50
CA MET A 581 -20.80 -45.47 -14.66
C MET A 581 -21.17 -45.54 -13.17
N PRO A 582 -20.30 -45.06 -12.25
CA PRO A 582 -20.65 -44.84 -10.85
C PRO A 582 -21.81 -43.83 -10.68
N HIS A 583 -22.76 -44.18 -9.80
CA HIS A 583 -24.03 -43.48 -9.56
C HIS A 583 -23.91 -42.03 -8.98
N GLN A 584 -22.70 -41.48 -8.86
CA GLN A 584 -22.43 -40.19 -8.21
C GLN A 584 -22.40 -39.00 -9.18
N VAL A 585 -21.94 -39.19 -10.42
CA VAL A 585 -21.75 -38.10 -11.40
C VAL A 585 -23.09 -37.52 -11.90
N VAL A 586 -24.13 -38.34 -12.01
CA VAL A 586 -25.45 -37.99 -12.58
C VAL A 586 -26.25 -37.02 -11.69
N SER A 587 -25.90 -36.91 -10.41
CA SER A 587 -26.73 -36.28 -9.36
C SER A 587 -26.98 -34.78 -9.56
N ARG A 588 -25.96 -34.01 -9.95
CA ARG A 588 -26.03 -32.54 -10.06
C ARG A 588 -26.45 -32.01 -11.44
N TRP A 589 -26.29 -32.79 -12.51
CA TRP A 589 -26.85 -32.42 -13.83
C TRP A 589 -28.38 -32.53 -13.85
N LEU A 590 -28.94 -33.53 -13.15
CA LEU A 590 -30.38 -33.59 -12.90
C LEU A 590 -30.91 -32.31 -12.24
N MET A 591 -30.16 -31.70 -11.32
CA MET A 591 -30.58 -30.47 -10.63
C MET A 591 -30.83 -29.31 -11.61
N LEU A 592 -29.92 -29.06 -12.55
CA LEU A 592 -30.10 -27.99 -13.55
C LEU A 592 -31.29 -28.28 -14.49
N LEU A 593 -31.43 -29.55 -14.92
CA LEU A 593 -32.56 -30.00 -15.74
C LEU A 593 -33.91 -29.87 -14.97
N HIS A 594 -33.92 -30.10 -13.65
CA HIS A 594 -35.11 -29.92 -12.81
C HIS A 594 -35.43 -28.44 -12.59
N ILE A 595 -34.43 -27.58 -12.35
CA ILE A 595 -34.62 -26.12 -12.24
C ILE A 595 -35.21 -25.55 -13.54
N LEU A 596 -34.64 -25.93 -14.69
CA LEU A 596 -35.17 -25.55 -16.02
C LEU A 596 -36.62 -26.04 -16.23
N ALA A 597 -36.95 -27.25 -15.78
CA ALA A 597 -38.33 -27.77 -15.83
C ALA A 597 -39.30 -27.04 -14.87
N ILE A 598 -38.82 -26.50 -13.75
CA ILE A 598 -39.62 -25.73 -12.78
C ILE A 598 -39.88 -24.29 -13.27
N ILE A 599 -38.89 -23.66 -13.92
CA ILE A 599 -39.00 -22.32 -14.53
C ILE A 599 -40.14 -22.27 -15.57
N ASN A 600 -40.49 -23.41 -16.18
CA ASN A 600 -41.58 -23.53 -17.16
C ASN A 600 -43.01 -23.50 -16.55
N LYS A 601 -43.20 -22.98 -15.33
CA LYS A 601 -44.51 -22.70 -14.71
C LYS A 601 -44.60 -21.22 -14.29
N PRO A 602 -45.72 -20.52 -14.56
CA PRO A 602 -45.86 -19.11 -14.21
C PRO A 602 -46.03 -18.91 -12.69
N LEU A 603 -45.09 -18.17 -12.08
CA LEU A 603 -45.15 -17.71 -10.69
C LEU A 603 -46.31 -16.71 -10.47
N ILE A 604 -47.25 -17.04 -9.60
CA ILE A 604 -48.37 -16.16 -9.22
C ILE A 604 -48.02 -15.41 -7.95
N LEU A 605 -47.45 -14.20 -8.09
CA LEU A 605 -47.17 -13.30 -6.96
C LEU A 605 -48.42 -12.50 -6.58
N GLY A 606 -48.96 -12.77 -5.37
CA GLY A 606 -50.14 -12.09 -4.82
C GLY A 606 -49.78 -10.99 -3.81
N ILE A 607 -50.30 -9.77 -4.02
CA ILE A 607 -50.12 -8.63 -3.10
C ILE A 607 -51.08 -8.75 -1.89
N PRO A 608 -50.63 -8.52 -0.64
CA PRO A 608 -51.42 -8.81 0.55
C PRO A 608 -52.52 -7.76 0.86
N SER A 609 -53.71 -8.25 1.24
CA SER A 609 -54.81 -7.43 1.77
C SER A 609 -55.00 -7.62 3.29
N ARG A 610 -55.02 -6.52 4.04
CA ARG A 610 -55.35 -6.47 5.49
C ARG A 610 -56.73 -7.09 5.80
N ILE A 611 -56.93 -7.63 7.02
CA ILE A 611 -57.95 -7.19 8.01
C ILE A 611 -57.99 -8.04 9.31
N ARG A 612 -58.13 -7.35 10.47
CA ARG A 612 -58.62 -7.77 11.82
C ARG A 612 -58.15 -9.12 12.41
N THR A 613 -57.37 -9.16 13.50
CA THR A 613 -57.72 -8.87 14.92
C THR A 613 -58.86 -9.70 15.52
N CYS A 614 -58.55 -10.55 16.52
CA CYS A 614 -59.26 -10.71 17.81
C CYS A 614 -58.67 -11.89 18.63
N GLY A 615 -58.88 -11.91 19.96
CA GLY A 615 -58.70 -13.11 20.80
C GLY A 615 -57.45 -13.14 21.70
N SER A 616 -57.61 -12.74 22.96
CA SER A 616 -56.69 -13.00 24.07
C SER A 616 -57.35 -13.98 25.09
N PRO A 617 -56.89 -14.17 26.35
CA PRO A 617 -55.95 -15.25 26.66
C PRO A 617 -56.35 -16.20 27.81
N ALA A 618 -55.66 -17.33 27.93
CA ALA A 618 -55.52 -18.15 29.15
C ALA A 618 -54.18 -18.92 29.04
N SER A 619 -53.22 -18.95 29.98
CA SER A 619 -53.19 -19.00 31.46
C SER A 619 -53.21 -20.42 32.05
N THR A 620 -52.31 -20.65 33.02
CA THR A 620 -52.30 -21.76 34.03
C THR A 620 -52.07 -23.20 33.52
N ASP A 621 -51.28 -24.06 34.18
CA ASP A 621 -50.31 -23.79 35.28
C ASP A 621 -49.18 -24.84 35.42
N ILE A 622 -48.28 -24.55 36.36
CA ILE A 622 -47.26 -25.38 37.01
C ILE A 622 -47.58 -26.88 37.06
N HIS A 623 -46.56 -27.71 36.76
CA HIS A 623 -46.25 -28.86 37.62
C HIS A 623 -44.75 -29.18 37.67
N GLN A 624 -44.18 -29.19 38.87
CA GLN A 624 -42.84 -29.70 39.12
C GLN A 624 -42.86 -31.23 39.20
N HIS A 625 -41.77 -31.89 38.79
CA HIS A 625 -41.37 -33.18 39.35
C HIS A 625 -39.85 -33.29 39.44
N LYS A 626 -39.35 -33.74 40.60
CA LYS A 626 -37.92 -33.94 40.88
C LYS A 626 -37.47 -35.37 40.62
N SER A 627 -36.14 -35.53 40.56
CA SER A 627 -35.36 -36.79 40.59
C SER A 627 -35.33 -37.60 39.28
N ARG A 628 -34.25 -38.31 38.95
CA ARG A 628 -33.14 -38.82 39.78
C ARG A 628 -31.76 -38.59 39.14
N HIS A 629 -30.72 -38.53 39.97
CA HIS A 629 -29.34 -38.72 39.51
C HIS A 629 -29.13 -40.15 39.00
N LYS A 630 -28.41 -40.29 37.88
CA LYS A 630 -27.46 -41.39 37.65
C LYS A 630 -26.17 -40.78 37.13
N ALA A 631 -25.07 -40.99 37.85
CA ALA A 631 -23.75 -40.70 37.29
C ALA A 631 -23.41 -41.76 36.23
N ILE A 632 -22.92 -41.31 35.09
CA ILE A 632 -22.23 -42.14 34.10
C ILE A 632 -20.87 -41.50 33.91
N SER A 633 -19.80 -42.29 34.03
CA SER A 633 -18.44 -41.82 33.80
C SER A 633 -18.26 -41.52 32.32
N LEU A 634 -18.04 -40.26 31.98
CA LEU A 634 -17.62 -39.84 30.66
C LEU A 634 -16.09 -39.76 30.63
N HIS A 635 -15.46 -40.67 29.91
CA HIS A 635 -14.12 -40.42 29.39
C HIS A 635 -14.20 -39.26 28.39
N ILE A 636 -13.87 -38.07 28.85
CA ILE A 636 -13.62 -36.93 27.97
C ILE A 636 -12.30 -37.21 27.27
N GLN A 637 -12.37 -37.61 26.00
CA GLN A 637 -11.21 -37.54 25.12
C GLN A 637 -10.81 -36.06 24.98
N PRO A 638 -9.51 -35.72 24.92
CA PRO A 638 -9.08 -34.35 24.67
C PRO A 638 -9.63 -33.88 23.31
N PRO A 639 -9.93 -32.57 23.16
CA PRO A 639 -10.46 -32.05 21.91
C PRO A 639 -9.49 -32.30 20.77
N ILE A 640 -9.92 -33.07 19.78
CA ILE A 640 -9.17 -33.29 18.53
C ILE A 640 -8.99 -31.92 17.85
N PRO A 641 -7.76 -31.54 17.44
CA PRO A 641 -7.54 -30.24 16.80
C PRO A 641 -8.37 -30.12 15.52
N ARG A 642 -8.91 -28.91 15.28
CA ARG A 642 -9.90 -28.65 14.21
C ARG A 642 -9.39 -29.16 12.84
N PRO A 643 -10.16 -29.99 12.09
CA PRO A 643 -9.65 -30.70 10.90
C PRO A 643 -9.07 -29.82 9.79
N ASN A 644 -9.51 -28.57 9.69
CA ASN A 644 -9.24 -27.69 8.54
C ASN A 644 -7.75 -27.46 8.25
N MET A 645 -6.86 -27.52 9.25
CA MET A 645 -5.43 -27.26 9.03
C MET A 645 -4.73 -28.42 8.29
N LEU A 646 -5.08 -29.68 8.58
CA LEU A 646 -4.53 -30.84 7.85
C LEU A 646 -5.06 -30.88 6.42
N LEU A 647 -6.36 -30.61 6.25
CA LEU A 647 -7.01 -30.58 4.94
C LEU A 647 -6.39 -29.50 4.04
N MET A 648 -6.08 -28.33 4.59
CA MET A 648 -5.40 -27.25 3.86
C MET A 648 -4.01 -27.69 3.40
N VAL A 649 -3.19 -28.33 4.24
CA VAL A 649 -1.86 -28.85 3.86
C VAL A 649 -1.94 -29.95 2.79
N MET A 650 -3.00 -30.75 2.76
CA MET A 650 -3.23 -31.77 1.72
C MET A 650 -3.69 -31.18 0.39
N VAL A 651 -4.71 -30.32 0.39
CA VAL A 651 -5.22 -29.63 -0.83
C VAL A 651 -4.14 -28.77 -1.49
N PHE A 652 -3.28 -28.13 -0.70
CA PHE A 652 -2.14 -27.38 -1.24
C PHE A 652 -1.05 -28.28 -1.85
N LYS A 653 -0.79 -29.48 -1.31
CA LYS A 653 0.32 -30.35 -1.79
C LYS A 653 0.24 -30.72 -3.28
N ASN A 654 -0.95 -30.91 -3.84
CA ASN A 654 -1.09 -31.19 -5.28
C ASN A 654 -0.94 -29.93 -6.17
N LYS A 655 -1.37 -28.76 -5.68
CA LYS A 655 -1.28 -27.49 -6.44
C LYS A 655 0.08 -26.80 -6.35
N LEU A 656 0.90 -27.17 -5.37
CA LEU A 656 2.22 -26.56 -5.13
C LEU A 656 3.40 -27.29 -5.80
N GLN A 657 3.19 -28.38 -6.54
CA GLN A 657 4.28 -29.20 -7.09
C GLN A 657 5.27 -28.44 -8.01
N ASN A 658 4.86 -27.29 -8.56
CA ASN A 658 5.69 -26.42 -9.39
C ASN A 658 6.44 -25.31 -8.60
N LEU A 659 6.35 -25.26 -7.27
CA LEU A 659 7.07 -24.30 -6.43
C LEU A 659 8.31 -24.93 -5.78
N SER A 660 9.28 -24.10 -5.40
CA SER A 660 10.50 -24.59 -4.74
C SER A 660 10.17 -25.23 -3.39
N GLN A 661 10.89 -26.31 -3.02
CA GLN A 661 10.78 -26.97 -1.72
C GLN A 661 10.88 -25.98 -0.54
N ARG A 662 11.77 -24.98 -0.66
CA ARG A 662 11.89 -23.83 0.25
C ARG A 662 10.56 -23.08 0.43
N THR A 663 9.84 -22.83 -0.66
CA THR A 663 8.52 -22.17 -0.62
C THR A 663 7.50 -23.04 0.11
N LEU A 664 7.47 -24.35 -0.16
CA LEU A 664 6.56 -25.31 0.49
C LEU A 664 6.73 -25.30 2.02
N GLU A 665 7.98 -25.36 2.47
CA GLU A 665 8.34 -25.30 3.88
C GLU A 665 7.92 -23.97 4.51
N ASN A 666 8.23 -22.85 3.86
CA ASN A 666 7.99 -21.52 4.40
C ASN A 666 6.47 -21.22 4.56
N ILE A 667 5.60 -21.76 3.69
CA ILE A 667 4.14 -21.61 3.81
C ILE A 667 3.45 -22.71 4.64
N SER A 668 4.16 -23.81 4.95
CA SER A 668 3.63 -24.89 5.80
C SER A 668 3.59 -24.53 7.30
N LYS A 669 4.37 -23.53 7.73
CA LYS A 669 4.39 -23.02 9.10
C LYS A 669 3.36 -21.88 9.25
N PRO A 670 2.33 -22.01 10.12
CA PRO A 670 1.39 -20.91 10.37
C PRO A 670 2.09 -19.74 11.06
N ASN A 671 1.79 -18.49 10.65
CA ASN A 671 2.47 -17.29 11.12
C ASN A 671 1.52 -16.39 11.94
N VAL A 672 1.35 -16.74 13.21
CA VAL A 672 0.47 -16.04 14.17
C VAL A 672 0.80 -14.54 14.29
N MET A 673 2.08 -14.14 14.14
CA MET A 673 2.49 -12.73 14.15
C MET A 673 1.92 -11.99 12.93
N LEU A 674 1.98 -12.60 11.75
CA LEU A 674 1.42 -12.05 10.52
C LEU A 674 -0.10 -12.02 10.55
N ASP A 675 -0.76 -13.09 11.01
CA ASP A 675 -2.22 -13.16 11.14
C ASP A 675 -2.75 -12.05 12.06
N GLY A 676 -2.10 -11.85 13.21
CA GLY A 676 -2.36 -10.73 14.11
C GLY A 676 -2.17 -9.37 13.45
N LEU A 677 -1.03 -9.17 12.78
CA LEU A 677 -0.70 -7.91 12.08
C LEU A 677 -1.72 -7.58 10.99
N VAL A 678 -2.16 -8.57 10.21
CA VAL A 678 -3.18 -8.42 9.16
C VAL A 678 -4.53 -8.03 9.78
N ARG A 679 -4.98 -8.70 10.84
CA ARG A 679 -6.25 -8.36 11.52
C ARG A 679 -6.22 -6.95 12.12
N VAL A 680 -5.12 -6.56 12.76
CA VAL A 680 -4.88 -5.22 13.32
C VAL A 680 -4.88 -4.14 12.24
N ASN A 681 -4.13 -4.33 11.15
CA ASN A 681 -4.01 -3.33 10.09
C ASN A 681 -5.32 -3.16 9.30
N SER A 682 -6.04 -4.25 9.02
CA SER A 682 -7.31 -4.22 8.28
C SER A 682 -8.42 -3.46 9.02
N HIS A 683 -8.27 -3.28 10.33
CA HIS A 683 -9.24 -2.60 11.19
C HIS A 683 -8.60 -1.50 12.06
N ARG A 684 -7.48 -0.88 11.64
CA ARG A 684 -6.70 0.07 12.47
C ARG A 684 -7.58 1.16 13.09
N TYR A 685 -7.38 1.44 14.38
CA TYR A 685 -8.05 2.53 15.09
C TYR A 685 -7.73 3.90 14.48
N ASP A 686 -8.77 4.70 14.29
CA ASP A 686 -8.67 6.14 14.08
C ASP A 686 -9.81 6.86 14.82
N ALA A 687 -9.53 7.99 15.46
CA ALA A 687 -10.50 8.68 16.30
C ALA A 687 -11.72 9.24 15.52
N SER A 688 -11.58 9.48 14.22
CA SER A 688 -12.60 10.14 13.39
C SER A 688 -13.32 9.19 12.43
N THR A 689 -12.58 8.27 11.81
CA THR A 689 -13.05 7.38 10.73
C THR A 689 -13.30 5.95 11.20
N ASN A 690 -12.61 5.49 12.23
CA ASN A 690 -12.76 4.13 12.76
C ASN A 690 -12.58 4.07 14.30
N PRO A 691 -13.45 4.71 15.10
CA PRO A 691 -13.28 4.78 16.56
C PRO A 691 -13.46 3.42 17.25
N LYS A 692 -14.08 2.44 16.59
CA LYS A 692 -14.15 1.04 17.05
C LYS A 692 -13.00 0.17 16.54
N GLY A 693 -12.11 0.71 15.71
CA GLY A 693 -10.94 0.01 15.18
C GLY A 693 -9.94 -0.39 16.25
N ILE A 694 -9.02 -1.28 15.89
CA ILE A 694 -8.05 -1.90 16.77
C ILE A 694 -6.89 -0.93 17.07
N VAL A 695 -6.70 -0.58 18.34
CA VAL A 695 -5.53 0.16 18.82
C VAL A 695 -4.32 -0.78 18.75
N ASN A 696 -3.33 -0.46 17.90
CA ASN A 696 -2.15 -1.30 17.71
C ASN A 696 -1.14 -1.06 18.84
N MET A 697 -1.10 -1.98 19.80
CA MET A 697 -0.08 -2.10 20.85
C MET A 697 0.79 -3.36 20.65
N SER A 698 0.73 -3.99 19.47
CA SER A 698 1.41 -5.26 19.18
C SER A 698 2.73 -5.04 18.46
N VAL A 699 2.78 -4.07 17.54
CA VAL A 699 3.97 -3.71 16.76
C VAL A 699 4.80 -2.69 17.53
N ALA A 700 6.12 -2.92 17.62
CA ALA A 700 7.08 -1.93 18.11
C ALA A 700 7.28 -0.80 17.07
N GLU A 701 6.26 0.03 16.91
CA GLU A 701 6.17 1.27 16.13
C GLU A 701 6.15 2.42 17.15
N ASN A 702 7.16 3.29 17.11
CA ASN A 702 7.16 4.49 17.94
C ASN A 702 6.48 5.61 17.18
N ARG A 703 5.37 6.12 17.74
CA ARG A 703 4.52 7.16 17.15
C ARG A 703 4.58 8.47 17.94
N LEU A 704 5.52 8.58 18.88
CA LEU A 704 5.65 9.74 19.77
C LEU A 704 6.33 10.94 19.10
N MET A 705 7.13 10.71 18.05
CA MET A 705 7.87 11.75 17.30
C MET A 705 7.28 12.02 15.90
N ALA A 706 6.01 11.69 15.68
CA ALA A 706 5.41 11.68 14.35
C ALA A 706 5.32 13.07 13.71
N ASP A 707 4.93 14.08 14.47
CA ASP A 707 4.80 15.46 13.99
C ASP A 707 6.17 16.14 13.82
N ASP A 708 7.11 15.86 14.73
CA ASP A 708 8.49 16.34 14.68
C ASP A 708 9.23 15.82 13.44
N LEU A 709 8.98 14.56 13.04
CA LEU A 709 9.50 14.01 11.79
C LEU A 709 8.93 14.72 10.56
N VAL A 710 7.67 15.16 10.58
CA VAL A 710 7.07 15.93 9.47
C VAL A 710 7.71 17.31 9.38
N GLU A 711 8.03 17.95 10.50
CA GLU A 711 8.76 19.22 10.52
C GLU A 711 10.21 19.05 10.02
N ILE A 712 10.95 18.08 10.55
CA ILE A 712 12.37 17.84 10.22
C ILE A 712 12.55 17.35 8.78
N MET A 713 11.65 16.50 8.25
CA MET A 713 11.77 15.97 6.88
C MET A 713 11.04 16.79 5.82
N GLY A 714 10.10 17.66 6.21
CA GLY A 714 9.34 18.52 5.29
C GLY A 714 10.17 19.31 4.27
N PRO A 715 11.38 19.82 4.61
CA PRO A 715 12.28 20.48 3.66
C PRO A 715 12.83 19.56 2.54
N VAL A 716 12.83 18.23 2.71
CA VAL A 716 13.41 17.25 1.76
C VAL A 716 12.42 16.91 0.64
N ASN A 717 11.77 17.94 0.08
CA ASN A 717 10.74 17.79 -0.95
C ASN A 717 11.28 18.05 -2.38
N THR A 718 12.59 18.18 -2.54
CA THR A 718 13.26 18.39 -3.83
C THR A 718 13.58 17.07 -4.54
N VAL A 719 12.52 16.44 -5.05
CA VAL A 719 12.63 15.33 -6.01
C VAL A 719 13.47 15.81 -7.20
N ASN A 720 14.71 15.33 -7.29
CA ASN A 720 15.66 15.72 -8.34
C ASN A 720 16.04 14.49 -9.21
N PRO A 721 16.51 14.70 -10.45
CA PRO A 721 16.70 13.60 -11.41
C PRO A 721 17.67 12.49 -10.97
N LEU A 722 18.59 12.75 -10.04
CA LEU A 722 19.52 11.74 -9.53
C LEU A 722 18.80 10.68 -8.67
N LEU A 723 17.69 11.06 -8.01
CA LEU A 723 16.89 10.16 -7.17
C LEU A 723 16.03 9.17 -7.99
N PHE A 724 15.99 9.30 -9.32
CA PHE A 724 15.36 8.34 -10.23
C PHE A 724 16.34 7.28 -10.76
N GLY A 725 17.64 7.46 -10.54
CA GLY A 725 18.65 6.43 -10.80
C GLY A 725 18.71 5.42 -9.65
N TYR A 726 19.68 4.51 -9.71
CA TYR A 726 19.95 3.57 -8.60
C TYR A 726 20.61 4.24 -7.37
N GLY A 727 21.05 5.50 -7.47
CA GLY A 727 21.88 6.16 -6.47
C GLY A 727 23.36 5.77 -6.59
N GLU A 728 24.13 5.98 -5.53
CA GLU A 728 25.59 5.82 -5.55
C GLU A 728 26.06 4.36 -5.40
N SER A 729 25.42 3.57 -4.51
CA SER A 729 25.87 2.22 -4.16
C SER A 729 24.74 1.39 -3.52
N PRO A 730 24.68 0.06 -3.76
CA PRO A 730 23.79 -0.85 -3.03
C PRO A 730 24.06 -0.92 -1.52
N THR A 731 25.21 -0.42 -1.08
CA THR A 731 25.58 -0.30 0.34
C THR A 731 24.95 0.92 1.04
N GLY A 732 24.12 1.70 0.36
CA GLY A 732 23.79 3.08 0.73
C GLY A 732 24.91 4.06 0.36
N SER A 733 24.53 5.33 0.17
CA SER A 733 25.43 6.40 -0.26
C SER A 733 26.60 6.60 0.71
N LYS A 734 27.70 7.15 0.21
CA LYS A 734 28.85 7.52 1.03
C LYS A 734 28.46 8.55 2.08
N GLN A 735 27.59 9.51 1.75
CA GLN A 735 27.16 10.52 2.72
C GLN A 735 26.24 9.95 3.79
N LEU A 736 25.32 9.02 3.46
CA LEU A 736 24.51 8.32 4.46
C LEU A 736 25.39 7.52 5.43
N ARG A 737 26.32 6.72 4.91
CA ARG A 737 27.25 5.92 5.74
C ARG A 737 28.18 6.81 6.57
N LYS A 738 28.65 7.93 6.03
CA LYS A 738 29.45 8.91 6.77
C LYS A 738 28.64 9.55 7.91
N ASN A 739 27.40 9.99 7.64
CA ASN A 739 26.54 10.59 8.66
C ASN A 739 26.18 9.58 9.77
N LEU A 740 25.93 8.31 9.41
CA LEU A 740 25.80 7.22 10.38
C LEU A 740 27.05 7.04 11.23
N ALA A 741 28.24 6.96 10.61
CA ALA A 741 29.50 6.81 11.34
C ALA A 741 29.78 7.99 12.29
N GLU A 742 29.74 9.23 11.79
CA GLU A 742 30.13 10.42 12.56
C GLU A 742 29.06 10.87 13.56
N ASN A 743 27.80 10.97 13.13
CA ASN A 743 26.75 11.62 13.92
C ASN A 743 25.87 10.62 14.72
N VAL A 744 25.94 9.31 14.43
CA VAL A 744 25.25 8.27 15.21
C VAL A 744 26.24 7.43 16.03
N PHE A 745 27.08 6.63 15.37
CA PHE A 745 27.92 5.65 16.08
C PHE A 745 29.02 6.31 16.92
N ASN A 746 29.85 7.17 16.33
CA ASN A 746 30.91 7.86 17.07
C ASN A 746 30.38 8.86 18.12
N ARG A 747 29.10 9.28 18.07
CA ARG A 747 28.48 10.22 19.03
C ARG A 747 27.79 9.52 20.21
N TYR A 748 27.08 8.41 19.96
CA TYR A 748 26.21 7.78 20.98
C TYR A 748 26.60 6.36 21.39
N PHE A 749 27.34 5.63 20.56
CA PHE A 749 27.77 4.25 20.88
C PHE A 749 29.12 4.23 21.62
N ASN A 750 29.74 5.40 21.80
CA ASN A 750 31.04 5.61 22.47
C ASN A 750 32.11 4.56 22.09
N PRO A 751 32.37 4.35 20.78
CA PRO A 751 33.18 3.23 20.32
C PRO A 751 34.67 3.44 20.68
N HIS A 752 35.35 2.37 21.11
CA HIS A 752 36.74 2.43 21.55
C HIS A 752 37.71 2.70 20.38
N GLU A 753 37.48 2.03 19.25
CA GLU A 753 38.09 2.36 17.95
C GLU A 753 37.08 3.16 17.11
N LYS A 754 37.53 4.19 16.37
CA LYS A 754 36.62 5.06 15.59
C LYS A 754 35.92 4.25 14.48
N VAL A 755 34.59 4.42 14.36
CA VAL A 755 33.82 3.87 13.24
C VAL A 755 34.00 4.73 11.98
N HIS A 756 34.30 4.09 10.85
CA HIS A 756 34.47 4.71 9.53
C HIS A 756 33.34 4.31 8.56
N GLU A 757 33.15 5.04 7.46
CA GLU A 757 32.00 4.83 6.56
C GLU A 757 32.06 3.50 5.78
N ASP A 758 33.22 2.87 5.65
CA ASP A 758 33.44 1.59 4.98
C ASP A 758 33.26 0.37 5.90
N HIS A 759 33.23 0.58 7.22
CA HIS A 759 32.83 -0.41 8.23
C HIS A 759 31.32 -0.72 8.18
N ILE A 760 30.54 0.08 7.44
CA ILE A 760 29.07 0.11 7.44
C ILE A 760 28.53 -0.32 6.07
N VAL A 761 27.53 -1.21 6.07
CA VAL A 761 26.71 -1.50 4.87
C VAL A 761 25.23 -1.33 5.18
N VAL A 762 24.56 -0.42 4.47
CA VAL A 762 23.11 -0.17 4.59
C VAL A 762 22.32 -1.22 3.81
N SER A 763 21.12 -1.56 4.30
CA SER A 763 20.18 -2.52 3.71
C SER A 763 18.74 -2.22 4.13
N ALA A 764 17.77 -2.97 3.60
CA ALA A 764 16.31 -2.80 3.74
C ALA A 764 15.71 -3.01 5.17
N GLY A 765 16.35 -2.45 6.21
CA GLY A 765 16.06 -2.59 7.63
C GLY A 765 16.69 -3.85 8.25
N CYS A 766 16.70 -3.95 9.58
CA CYS A 766 17.49 -4.99 10.28
C CYS A 766 17.12 -6.44 9.91
N SER A 767 15.86 -6.74 9.54
CA SER A 767 15.51 -8.06 9.00
C SER A 767 16.29 -8.42 7.73
N ALA A 768 16.55 -7.46 6.84
CA ALA A 768 17.42 -7.65 5.69
C ALA A 768 18.90 -7.74 6.08
N VAL A 769 19.31 -7.09 7.18
CA VAL A 769 20.65 -7.22 7.76
C VAL A 769 20.88 -8.63 8.29
N ILE A 770 19.96 -9.18 9.07
CA ILE A 770 20.07 -10.54 9.63
C ILE A 770 19.95 -11.62 8.54
N ASP A 771 19.06 -11.44 7.56
CA ASP A 771 18.91 -12.34 6.39
C ASP A 771 20.20 -12.40 5.54
N ASN A 772 20.76 -11.24 5.16
CA ASN A 772 22.04 -11.18 4.46
C ASN A 772 23.21 -11.68 5.32
N PHE A 773 23.28 -11.30 6.61
CA PHE A 773 24.33 -11.74 7.53
C PHE A 773 24.33 -13.27 7.64
N THR A 774 23.15 -13.86 7.83
CA THR A 774 22.96 -15.32 7.89
C THR A 774 23.40 -15.98 6.58
N PHE A 775 23.05 -15.41 5.43
CA PHE A 775 23.46 -15.92 4.12
C PHE A 775 24.98 -15.88 3.89
N VAL A 776 25.71 -14.95 4.52
CA VAL A 776 27.18 -14.86 4.45
C VAL A 776 27.86 -15.73 5.51
N ALA A 777 27.26 -15.91 6.68
CA ALA A 777 27.87 -16.60 7.82
C ALA A 777 27.59 -18.11 7.90
N CYS A 778 26.49 -18.59 7.31
CA CYS A 778 25.96 -19.94 7.52
C CYS A 778 25.68 -20.70 6.23
N ASP A 779 26.07 -21.97 6.18
CA ASP A 779 25.61 -22.91 5.17
C ASP A 779 24.18 -23.44 5.49
N PRO A 780 23.42 -23.95 4.49
CA PRO A 780 22.14 -24.60 4.73
C PRO A 780 22.24 -25.73 5.75
N GLY A 781 21.57 -25.57 6.90
CA GLY A 781 21.57 -26.51 8.01
C GLY A 781 22.50 -26.16 9.19
N ASP A 782 23.37 -25.14 9.06
CA ASP A 782 24.11 -24.56 10.20
C ASP A 782 23.15 -23.92 11.23
N GLY A 783 23.61 -23.75 12.47
CA GLY A 783 22.83 -23.26 13.61
C GLY A 783 23.17 -21.83 14.05
N ILE A 784 22.13 -21.07 14.40
CA ILE A 784 22.23 -19.75 15.04
C ILE A 784 21.62 -19.80 16.44
N LEU A 785 22.40 -19.40 17.44
CA LEU A 785 22.06 -19.47 18.87
C LEU A 785 21.36 -18.19 19.35
N ILE A 786 20.18 -18.31 19.96
CA ILE A 786 19.40 -17.17 20.49
C ILE A 786 18.69 -17.58 21.79
N THR A 787 18.79 -16.78 22.86
CA THR A 787 18.10 -17.00 24.15
C THR A 787 16.64 -16.60 24.13
N THR A 788 15.74 -17.38 24.73
CA THR A 788 14.30 -17.05 24.80
C THR A 788 13.94 -16.27 26.08
N PRO A 789 12.96 -15.34 26.03
CA PRO A 789 12.19 -14.94 24.85
C PRO A 789 12.95 -13.95 23.96
N TYR A 790 12.83 -14.09 22.63
CA TYR A 790 13.52 -13.25 21.64
C TYR A 790 12.56 -12.68 20.59
N TYR A 791 13.03 -11.75 19.76
CA TYR A 791 12.27 -11.23 18.62
C TYR A 791 11.92 -12.33 17.60
N GLY A 792 10.67 -12.81 17.58
CA GLY A 792 10.25 -13.94 16.74
C GLY A 792 10.42 -13.75 15.23
N GLY A 793 10.70 -12.52 14.76
CA GLY A 793 11.09 -12.28 13.36
C GLY A 793 12.40 -12.98 12.99
N PHE A 794 13.32 -13.21 13.93
CA PHE A 794 14.55 -13.98 13.70
C PHE A 794 14.29 -15.38 13.13
N ASN A 795 13.16 -16.03 13.47
CA ASN A 795 12.79 -17.32 12.87
C ASN A 795 12.52 -17.23 11.36
N THR A 796 12.03 -16.08 10.87
CA THR A 796 11.85 -15.83 9.43
C THR A 796 13.14 -15.30 8.81
N ASP A 797 13.76 -14.31 9.45
CA ASP A 797 14.95 -13.62 8.97
C ASP A 797 16.17 -14.56 8.86
N VAL A 798 16.27 -15.59 9.72
CA VAL A 798 17.27 -16.67 9.59
C VAL A 798 16.80 -17.74 8.61
N GLU A 799 15.71 -18.47 8.90
CA GLU A 799 15.43 -19.75 8.23
C GLU A 799 14.93 -19.62 6.78
N ALA A 800 14.25 -18.53 6.42
CA ALA A 800 13.45 -18.47 5.20
C ALA A 800 14.30 -18.53 3.91
N LYS A 801 15.46 -17.83 3.87
CA LYS A 801 16.37 -17.81 2.71
C LYS A 801 17.67 -18.60 2.92
N SER A 802 18.28 -18.59 4.11
CA SER A 802 19.52 -19.34 4.31
C SER A 802 19.30 -20.87 4.43
N LYS A 803 18.21 -21.30 5.07
CA LYS A 803 18.03 -22.65 5.66
C LYS A 803 19.02 -23.00 6.77
N ALA A 804 19.71 -22.02 7.36
CA ALA A 804 20.19 -22.13 8.73
C ALA A 804 19.00 -22.31 9.69
N LYS A 805 19.28 -22.81 10.90
CA LYS A 805 18.28 -23.16 11.93
C LYS A 805 18.40 -22.25 13.14
N VAL A 806 17.29 -21.83 13.74
CA VAL A 806 17.33 -21.14 15.04
C VAL A 806 17.41 -22.16 16.18
N ILE A 807 18.50 -22.09 16.95
CA ILE A 807 18.71 -22.85 18.18
C ILE A 807 18.24 -21.98 19.36
N ALA A 808 16.97 -22.14 19.71
CA ALA A 808 16.36 -21.46 20.85
C ALA A 808 16.89 -22.00 22.19
N VAL A 809 17.68 -21.19 22.90
CA VAL A 809 18.17 -21.50 24.24
C VAL A 809 17.12 -21.06 25.26
N HIS A 810 16.40 -22.03 25.81
CA HIS A 810 15.44 -21.79 26.88
C HIS A 810 16.15 -21.79 28.24
N LEU A 811 15.91 -20.75 29.02
CA LEU A 811 16.61 -20.49 30.29
C LEU A 811 15.82 -20.94 31.53
N GLU A 812 14.53 -21.24 31.36
CA GLU A 812 13.63 -21.78 32.39
C GLU A 812 13.58 -20.85 33.63
N ASP A 813 14.13 -21.24 34.79
CA ASP A 813 14.19 -20.36 35.97
C ASP A 813 15.34 -19.31 35.91
N GLN A 814 16.23 -19.40 34.92
CA GLN A 814 17.34 -18.46 34.74
C GLN A 814 16.94 -17.21 33.94
N ASN A 815 17.62 -16.11 34.23
CA ASN A 815 17.40 -14.82 33.60
C ASN A 815 18.43 -14.61 32.45
N PRO A 816 18.03 -14.16 31.24
CA PRO A 816 18.98 -13.85 30.17
C PRO A 816 20.01 -12.77 30.53
N PHE A 817 19.76 -11.98 31.57
CA PHE A 817 20.68 -10.95 32.08
C PHE A 817 21.63 -11.44 33.19
N THR A 818 21.66 -12.75 33.53
CA THR A 818 22.61 -13.32 34.52
C THR A 818 23.60 -14.32 33.91
N THR A 819 24.80 -14.40 34.49
CA THR A 819 25.94 -15.17 33.96
C THR A 819 25.69 -16.68 33.89
N ASP A 820 24.76 -17.20 34.69
CA ASP A 820 24.40 -18.62 34.70
C ASP A 820 23.83 -19.09 33.35
N SER A 821 23.16 -18.18 32.62
CA SER A 821 22.64 -18.42 31.28
C SER A 821 23.74 -18.80 30.28
N LEU A 822 24.97 -18.33 30.46
CA LEU A 822 26.10 -18.61 29.56
C LEU A 822 26.49 -20.09 29.56
N GLN A 823 26.31 -20.80 30.68
CA GLN A 823 26.53 -22.24 30.74
C GLN A 823 25.40 -23.00 30.04
N THR A 824 24.15 -22.55 30.21
CA THR A 824 22.99 -23.10 29.50
C THR A 824 23.11 -22.90 27.99
N MET A 825 23.69 -21.77 27.55
CA MET A 825 24.03 -21.51 26.14
C MET A 825 25.15 -22.42 25.62
N GLN A 826 26.23 -22.67 26.39
CA GLN A 826 27.24 -23.67 25.99
C GLN A 826 26.62 -25.07 25.86
N ASN A 827 25.83 -25.50 26.85
CA ASN A 827 25.16 -26.79 26.82
C ASN A 827 24.25 -26.95 25.57
N ALA A 828 23.68 -25.85 25.08
CA ALA A 828 22.89 -25.82 23.85
C ALA A 828 23.75 -25.90 22.57
N ILE A 829 24.96 -25.30 22.56
CA ILE A 829 25.96 -25.50 21.50
C ILE A 829 26.38 -26.97 21.46
N ASP A 830 26.87 -27.50 22.58
CA ASP A 830 27.38 -28.88 22.69
C ASP A 830 26.32 -29.90 22.21
N LYS A 831 25.06 -29.70 22.61
CA LYS A 831 23.91 -30.52 22.20
C LYS A 831 23.58 -30.37 20.71
N ALA A 832 23.67 -29.16 20.15
CA ALA A 832 23.43 -28.93 18.73
C ALA A 832 24.50 -29.63 17.88
N GLU A 833 25.77 -29.48 18.23
CA GLU A 833 26.88 -30.12 17.50
C GLU A 833 26.83 -31.65 17.62
N ALA A 834 26.55 -32.18 18.82
CA ALA A 834 26.31 -33.62 19.02
C ALA A 834 25.10 -34.17 18.23
N SER A 835 24.15 -33.30 17.85
CA SER A 835 23.03 -33.64 16.95
C SER A 835 23.32 -33.43 15.46
N GLY A 836 24.56 -33.10 15.09
CA GLY A 836 24.96 -32.84 13.70
C GLY A 836 24.56 -31.45 13.18
N THR A 837 24.24 -30.50 14.06
CA THR A 837 23.97 -29.10 13.72
C THR A 837 25.11 -28.23 14.25
N ARG A 838 26.09 -27.93 13.39
CA ARG A 838 27.22 -27.05 13.70
C ARG A 838 26.71 -25.64 14.02
N VAL A 839 27.16 -25.03 15.12
CA VAL A 839 26.80 -23.65 15.45
C VAL A 839 27.77 -22.68 14.76
N ARG A 840 27.26 -21.55 14.25
CA ARG A 840 28.06 -20.55 13.50
C ARG A 840 27.91 -19.13 14.00
N VAL A 841 26.75 -18.78 14.55
CA VAL A 841 26.40 -17.42 14.95
C VAL A 841 25.65 -17.44 16.28
N MET A 842 25.83 -16.40 17.09
CA MET A 842 24.98 -16.05 18.22
C MET A 842 24.39 -14.65 17.97
N ILE A 843 23.07 -14.48 18.16
CA ILE A 843 22.40 -13.17 17.99
C ILE A 843 21.87 -12.70 19.35
N LEU A 844 22.14 -11.45 19.69
CA LEU A 844 21.85 -10.83 20.98
C LEU A 844 21.22 -9.45 20.77
N SER A 845 19.93 -9.25 21.09
CA SER A 845 19.35 -7.89 21.09
C SER A 845 19.75 -7.14 22.35
N ASN A 846 20.34 -5.95 22.21
CA ASN A 846 20.84 -5.12 23.32
C ASN A 846 20.63 -3.62 23.00
N PRO A 847 19.60 -2.93 23.53
CA PRO A 847 18.57 -3.42 24.45
C PRO A 847 17.69 -4.55 23.91
N HIS A 848 17.21 -5.39 24.84
CA HIS A 848 16.61 -6.69 24.59
C HIS A 848 15.12 -6.61 24.20
N ASN A 849 14.72 -7.41 23.21
CA ASN A 849 13.36 -7.50 22.68
C ASN A 849 12.87 -8.95 22.86
N PRO A 850 11.89 -9.24 23.74
CA PRO A 850 10.81 -8.35 24.17
C PRO A 850 10.94 -7.73 25.57
N LEU A 851 12.04 -7.95 26.30
CA LEU A 851 12.11 -7.65 27.75
C LEU A 851 12.40 -6.17 28.11
N GLY A 852 12.91 -5.36 27.18
CA GLY A 852 13.14 -3.92 27.39
C GLY A 852 14.31 -3.58 28.31
N ARG A 853 15.32 -4.46 28.41
CA ARG A 853 16.49 -4.32 29.32
C ARG A 853 17.84 -4.50 28.62
N THR A 854 18.93 -4.00 29.21
CA THR A 854 20.30 -4.15 28.67
C THR A 854 21.08 -5.27 29.35
N PHE A 855 22.20 -5.69 28.74
CA PHE A 855 23.18 -6.57 29.39
C PHE A 855 24.21 -5.77 30.19
N SER A 856 24.70 -6.34 31.30
CA SER A 856 25.86 -5.80 32.02
C SER A 856 27.16 -5.98 31.22
N ILE A 857 28.22 -5.27 31.61
CA ILE A 857 29.54 -5.45 31.00
C ILE A 857 30.07 -6.88 31.16
N GLU A 858 29.84 -7.52 32.31
CA GLU A 858 30.23 -8.91 32.58
C GLU A 858 29.50 -9.89 31.65
N MET A 859 28.22 -9.61 31.33
CA MET A 859 27.43 -10.37 30.37
C MET A 859 27.92 -10.19 28.94
N ILE A 860 28.19 -8.95 28.49
CA ILE A 860 28.75 -8.68 27.15
C ILE A 860 30.09 -9.40 26.97
N GLN A 861 31.01 -9.27 27.93
CA GLN A 861 32.26 -10.02 27.93
C GLN A 861 32.04 -11.55 28.03
N GLY A 862 31.00 -11.99 28.74
CA GLY A 862 30.61 -13.39 28.85
C GLY A 862 30.20 -13.99 27.50
N PHE A 863 29.40 -13.26 26.74
CA PHE A 863 29.04 -13.61 25.36
C PHE A 863 30.26 -13.59 24.44
N LEU A 864 31.16 -12.60 24.55
CA LEU A 864 32.41 -12.56 23.77
C LEU A 864 33.29 -13.79 24.08
N ARG A 865 33.50 -14.14 25.35
CA ARG A 865 34.23 -15.36 25.76
C ARG A 865 33.57 -16.65 25.25
N LEU A 866 32.23 -16.70 25.20
CA LEU A 866 31.49 -17.83 24.64
C LEU A 866 31.68 -17.92 23.12
N ALA A 867 31.63 -16.80 22.40
CA ALA A 867 31.88 -16.72 20.96
C ALA A 867 33.31 -17.13 20.60
N GLY A 868 34.30 -16.58 21.33
CA GLY A 868 35.72 -16.87 21.14
C GLY A 868 36.08 -18.34 21.43
N ARG A 869 35.52 -18.94 22.49
CA ARG A 869 35.72 -20.37 22.82
C ARG A 869 35.25 -21.29 21.70
N ASN A 870 34.08 -21.02 21.14
CA ASN A 870 33.45 -21.87 20.12
C ASN A 870 33.81 -21.47 18.67
N LYS A 871 34.52 -20.35 18.49
CA LYS A 871 34.88 -19.78 17.17
C LYS A 871 33.66 -19.49 16.29
N ILE A 872 32.61 -18.96 16.91
CA ILE A 872 31.36 -18.55 16.26
C ILE A 872 31.28 -17.02 16.19
N HIS A 873 30.58 -16.50 15.19
CA HIS A 873 30.27 -15.07 15.10
C HIS A 873 29.29 -14.65 16.20
N VAL A 874 29.35 -13.39 16.62
CA VAL A 874 28.35 -12.76 17.48
C VAL A 874 27.83 -11.47 16.86
N VAL A 875 26.51 -11.35 16.78
CA VAL A 875 25.80 -10.16 16.29
C VAL A 875 25.05 -9.52 17.44
N PHE A 876 25.43 -8.31 17.80
CA PHE A 876 24.67 -7.47 18.72
C PHE A 876 23.65 -6.65 17.90
N ASP A 877 22.37 -6.97 18.04
CA ASP A 877 21.24 -6.20 17.49
C ASP A 877 20.95 -5.03 18.42
N GLU A 878 21.63 -3.91 18.17
CA GLU A 878 21.59 -2.71 19.02
C GLU A 878 20.55 -1.68 18.52
N ILE A 879 19.55 -2.13 17.75
CA ILE A 879 18.49 -1.32 17.12
C ILE A 879 17.69 -0.41 18.08
N TYR A 880 17.80 -0.62 19.39
CA TYR A 880 17.13 0.16 20.45
C TYR A 880 18.09 1.09 21.24
N ALA A 881 19.36 1.21 20.85
CA ALA A 881 20.42 1.90 21.59
C ALA A 881 20.07 3.34 22.03
N LEU A 882 19.39 4.13 21.19
CA LEU A 882 19.02 5.51 21.51
C LEU A 882 17.64 5.63 22.19
N SER A 883 16.88 4.53 22.29
CA SER A 883 15.59 4.46 22.99
C SER A 883 15.70 4.06 24.47
N VAL A 884 16.85 4.35 25.11
CA VAL A 884 17.10 4.11 26.54
C VAL A 884 16.64 5.34 27.35
N PHE A 885 15.67 5.16 28.24
CA PHE A 885 14.94 6.28 28.88
C PHE A 885 14.89 6.19 30.42
N ASP A 886 15.42 5.14 31.04
CA ASP A 886 15.30 4.88 32.48
C ASP A 886 15.88 6.00 33.35
N HIS A 887 16.92 6.69 32.88
CA HIS A 887 17.56 7.81 33.56
C HIS A 887 16.65 9.04 33.72
N LEU A 888 15.52 9.09 32.99
CA LEU A 888 14.50 10.13 33.08
C LEU A 888 13.29 9.72 33.95
N LEU A 889 13.21 8.45 34.38
CA LEU A 889 12.12 7.98 35.22
C LEU A 889 12.22 8.52 36.65
N THR A 890 11.07 8.74 37.28
CA THR A 890 10.97 9.29 38.64
C THR A 890 9.95 8.51 39.50
N GLY A 891 10.04 8.67 40.82
CA GLY A 891 9.17 7.98 41.78
C GLY A 891 9.22 6.45 41.65
N GLN A 892 8.08 5.79 41.89
CA GLN A 892 7.99 4.33 41.87
C GLN A 892 8.44 3.70 40.54
N ALA A 893 8.21 4.37 39.40
CA ALA A 893 8.66 3.89 38.08
C ALA A 893 10.20 3.85 37.94
N LYS A 894 10.95 4.57 38.79
CA LYS A 894 12.41 4.46 38.91
C LYS A 894 12.83 3.46 40.00
N GLU A 895 12.12 3.43 41.12
CA GLU A 895 12.38 2.47 42.21
C GLU A 895 12.27 1.01 41.71
N GLU A 896 11.29 0.71 40.87
CA GLU A 896 11.06 -0.62 40.29
C GLU A 896 12.14 -1.06 39.28
N GLN A 897 12.91 -0.13 38.70
CA GLN A 897 14.09 -0.48 37.89
C GLN A 897 15.21 -1.08 38.75
N GLY A 898 15.23 -0.76 40.06
CA GLY A 898 16.29 -1.15 40.98
C GLY A 898 17.67 -0.71 40.49
N LYS A 899 18.63 -1.64 40.53
CA LYS A 899 19.88 -1.51 39.76
C LYS A 899 19.64 -2.01 38.33
N CYS A 900 19.30 -1.09 37.43
CA CYS A 900 19.49 -1.34 36.00
C CYS A 900 20.92 -0.97 35.61
N GLU A 901 21.50 -1.82 34.78
CA GLU A 901 22.78 -1.54 34.13
C GLU A 901 22.58 -0.48 33.03
N PRO A 902 23.56 0.38 32.73
CA PRO A 902 23.47 1.29 31.59
C PRO A 902 23.38 0.52 30.27
N PHE A 903 23.04 1.22 29.18
CA PHE A 903 23.35 0.68 27.86
C PHE A 903 24.85 0.79 27.60
N ILE A 904 25.43 -0.34 27.19
CA ILE A 904 26.82 -0.47 26.78
C ILE A 904 26.78 -1.12 25.39
N SER A 905 27.26 -0.42 24.37
CA SER A 905 27.47 -1.01 23.04
C SER A 905 28.70 -1.92 23.07
N VAL A 906 28.68 -3.05 22.37
CA VAL A 906 29.89 -3.88 22.20
C VAL A 906 31.07 -3.08 21.60
N LEU A 907 30.79 -2.05 20.79
CA LEU A 907 31.81 -1.19 20.18
C LEU A 907 32.62 -0.38 21.20
N SER A 908 32.06 -0.16 22.39
CA SER A 908 32.68 0.65 23.47
C SER A 908 33.70 -0.10 24.31
N LEU A 909 33.80 -1.42 24.15
CA LEU A 909 34.70 -2.25 24.95
C LEU A 909 36.17 -2.07 24.51
N PRO A 910 37.10 -1.74 25.43
CA PRO A 910 38.52 -1.89 25.19
C PRO A 910 38.90 -3.39 25.17
N ASN A 911 39.99 -3.71 24.48
CA ASN A 911 40.61 -5.04 24.43
C ASN A 911 39.61 -6.19 24.14
N ILE A 912 38.80 -6.09 23.08
CA ILE A 912 37.85 -7.16 22.70
C ILE A 912 38.59 -8.49 22.46
N GLU A 913 39.84 -8.42 21.98
CA GLU A 913 40.76 -9.52 21.77
C GLU A 913 41.09 -10.34 23.04
N ASP A 914 40.97 -9.77 24.25
CA ASP A 914 41.12 -10.50 25.52
C ASP A 914 39.97 -11.51 25.74
N TYR A 915 38.89 -11.41 24.97
CA TYR A 915 37.67 -12.24 25.09
C TYR A 915 37.32 -13.00 23.81
N CYS A 916 37.51 -12.40 22.63
CA CYS A 916 37.10 -12.94 21.34
C CYS A 916 37.97 -12.39 20.20
N PRO A 917 38.34 -13.18 19.17
CA PRO A 917 38.84 -12.63 17.92
C PRO A 917 37.84 -11.60 17.37
N LYS A 918 38.27 -10.33 17.25
CA LYS A 918 37.36 -9.22 16.93
C LYS A 918 36.73 -9.31 15.55
N GLU A 919 37.32 -10.10 14.67
CA GLU A 919 36.79 -10.47 13.36
C GLU A 919 35.46 -11.25 13.43
N LEU A 920 35.10 -11.79 14.59
CA LEU A 920 33.84 -12.49 14.86
C LEU A 920 32.75 -11.58 15.44
N VAL A 921 33.04 -10.30 15.70
CA VAL A 921 32.14 -9.37 16.43
C VAL A 921 31.52 -8.36 15.46
N HIS A 922 30.19 -8.31 15.44
CA HIS A 922 29.42 -7.47 14.52
C HIS A 922 28.24 -6.79 15.24
N VAL A 923 27.77 -5.67 14.70
CA VAL A 923 26.59 -4.94 15.20
C VAL A 923 25.56 -4.77 14.09
N ALA A 924 24.29 -5.05 14.39
CA ALA A 924 23.16 -4.67 13.54
C ALA A 924 22.45 -3.46 14.16
N TYR A 925 22.15 -2.45 13.35
CA TYR A 925 21.45 -1.24 13.78
C TYR A 925 20.45 -0.76 12.73
N GLY A 926 19.51 0.13 13.08
CA GLY A 926 18.67 0.76 12.06
C GLY A 926 17.67 1.78 12.55
N MET A 927 17.31 2.69 11.64
CA MET A 927 16.42 3.82 11.89
C MET A 927 14.95 3.41 12.13
N SER A 928 14.65 2.11 12.06
CA SER A 928 13.31 1.53 12.21
C SER A 928 12.76 1.50 13.65
N LYS A 929 13.51 2.00 14.64
CA LYS A 929 13.09 2.11 16.05
C LYS A 929 13.42 3.48 16.63
N ASP A 930 14.69 3.73 16.96
CA ASP A 930 15.15 4.96 17.61
C ASP A 930 14.72 6.24 16.87
N PHE A 931 14.81 6.22 15.53
CA PHE A 931 14.40 7.34 14.67
C PHE A 931 12.92 7.29 14.22
N CYS A 932 12.13 6.32 14.71
CA CYS A 932 10.72 6.12 14.37
C CYS A 932 10.40 5.80 12.89
N LEU A 933 11.41 5.53 12.04
CA LEU A 933 11.25 5.36 10.58
C LEU A 933 10.98 3.91 10.15
N ASN A 934 10.05 3.22 10.84
CA ASN A 934 9.70 1.81 10.56
C ASN A 934 9.48 1.51 9.05
N GLY A 935 8.73 2.40 8.37
CA GLY A 935 8.34 2.25 6.96
C GLY A 935 9.42 2.58 5.94
N PHE A 936 10.47 3.32 6.31
CA PHE A 936 11.53 3.73 5.38
C PHE A 936 12.49 2.58 5.04
N ARG A 937 12.51 1.51 5.84
CA ARG A 937 13.36 0.33 5.62
C ARG A 937 14.86 0.64 5.61
N VAL A 938 15.34 1.50 6.50
CA VAL A 938 16.80 1.70 6.71
C VAL A 938 17.29 0.93 7.92
N GLY A 939 18.30 0.10 7.68
CA GLY A 939 19.13 -0.58 8.67
C GLY A 939 20.52 -0.81 8.11
N CYS A 940 21.49 -1.18 8.95
CA CYS A 940 22.87 -1.39 8.56
C CYS A 940 23.54 -2.51 9.37
N LEU A 941 24.45 -3.23 8.69
CA LEU A 941 25.49 -4.01 9.33
C LEU A 941 26.68 -3.10 9.63
N LEU A 942 27.28 -3.29 10.80
CA LEU A 942 28.62 -2.82 11.14
C LEU A 942 29.49 -4.03 11.43
N SER A 943 30.62 -4.11 10.75
CA SER A 943 31.61 -5.17 10.95
C SER A 943 33.01 -4.56 10.83
N PRO A 944 33.38 -3.68 11.79
CA PRO A 944 34.56 -2.81 11.68
C PRO A 944 35.89 -3.58 11.59
N TRP A 945 35.93 -4.80 12.15
CA TRP A 945 37.15 -5.60 12.25
C TRP A 945 37.22 -6.76 11.24
N ASN A 946 36.19 -6.98 10.42
CA ASN A 946 36.17 -8.06 9.43
C ASN A 946 35.80 -7.51 8.05
N LYS A 947 36.84 -7.21 7.27
CA LYS A 947 36.74 -6.64 5.93
C LYS A 947 36.25 -7.67 4.92
N GLU A 948 36.69 -8.90 5.05
CA GLU A 948 36.32 -10.02 4.19
C GLU A 948 34.81 -10.32 4.30
N PHE A 949 34.25 -10.23 5.51
CA PHE A 949 32.81 -10.33 5.75
C PHE A 949 32.05 -9.13 5.16
N ILE A 950 32.60 -7.92 5.28
CA ILE A 950 32.04 -6.72 4.63
C ILE A 950 31.98 -6.87 3.10
N GLU A 951 33.04 -7.38 2.45
CA GLU A 951 33.02 -7.63 1.00
C GLU A 951 32.08 -8.78 0.61
N GLY A 952 32.01 -9.84 1.42
CA GLY A 952 31.03 -10.92 1.26
C GLY A 952 29.60 -10.40 1.30
N TYR A 953 29.26 -9.57 2.29
CA TYR A 953 27.95 -8.91 2.41
C TYR A 953 27.68 -7.94 1.25
N LYS A 954 28.67 -7.13 0.84
CA LYS A 954 28.56 -6.22 -0.32
C LYS A 954 28.18 -6.96 -1.60
N SER A 955 28.66 -8.18 -1.80
CA SER A 955 28.36 -8.98 -3.00
C SER A 955 26.88 -9.29 -3.20
N ILE A 956 26.08 -9.34 -2.12
CA ILE A 956 24.63 -9.60 -2.15
C ILE A 956 23.76 -8.36 -1.85
N ALA A 957 24.36 -7.25 -1.41
CA ALA A 957 23.64 -6.06 -0.95
C ALA A 957 22.66 -5.47 -1.99
N VAL A 958 22.89 -5.72 -3.29
CA VAL A 958 22.01 -5.32 -4.41
C VAL A 958 20.57 -5.86 -4.27
N PHE A 959 20.37 -7.01 -3.63
CA PHE A 959 19.03 -7.59 -3.39
C PHE A 959 18.28 -6.92 -2.23
N THR A 960 18.94 -6.01 -1.50
CA THR A 960 18.42 -5.34 -0.30
C THR A 960 18.66 -3.82 -0.32
N TRP A 961 18.89 -3.27 -1.52
CA TRP A 961 19.16 -1.85 -1.77
C TRP A 961 17.99 -0.98 -1.29
N ILE A 962 18.26 0.05 -0.48
CA ILE A 962 17.26 1.06 -0.11
C ILE A 962 16.98 2.03 -1.27
N ALA A 963 15.78 2.59 -1.34
CA ALA A 963 15.43 3.57 -2.37
C ALA A 963 16.26 4.86 -2.23
N SER A 964 16.71 5.45 -3.34
CA SER A 964 17.57 6.64 -3.32
C SER A 964 16.89 7.87 -2.72
N THR A 965 15.56 7.96 -2.79
CA THR A 965 14.76 8.97 -2.08
C THR A 965 14.86 8.81 -0.56
N THR A 966 14.78 7.57 -0.07
CA THR A 966 14.97 7.24 1.35
C THR A 966 16.39 7.54 1.81
N ASP A 967 17.39 7.16 1.01
CA ASP A 967 18.81 7.44 1.30
C ASP A 967 19.04 8.95 1.48
N ALA A 968 18.49 9.78 0.58
CA ALA A 968 18.57 11.23 0.67
C ALA A 968 17.83 11.81 1.91
N MET A 969 16.63 11.32 2.23
CA MET A 969 15.87 11.77 3.41
C MET A 969 16.58 11.40 4.73
N CYS A 970 17.10 10.19 4.84
CA CYS A 970 17.88 9.76 6.00
C CYS A 970 19.23 10.49 6.07
N THR A 971 19.87 10.76 4.93
CA THR A 971 21.10 11.58 4.87
C THR A 971 20.84 12.99 5.41
N HIS A 972 19.73 13.63 5.04
CA HIS A 972 19.37 14.95 5.55
C HIS A 972 19.09 14.94 7.06
N LEU A 973 18.24 14.04 7.55
CA LEU A 973 17.96 13.88 8.98
C LEU A 973 19.25 13.67 9.80
N LEU A 974 20.21 12.91 9.27
CA LEU A 974 21.48 12.64 9.95
C LEU A 974 22.59 13.67 9.65
N SER A 975 22.32 14.74 8.92
CA SER A 975 23.33 15.74 8.54
C SER A 975 23.61 16.81 9.61
N ASP A 976 22.61 17.11 10.45
CA ASP A 976 22.72 18.06 11.56
C ASP A 976 22.77 17.28 12.89
N PRO A 977 23.91 17.30 13.62
CA PRO A 977 24.05 16.57 14.88
C PRO A 977 23.20 17.16 16.01
N ASP A 978 22.88 18.46 15.97
CA ASP A 978 22.06 19.11 16.99
C ASP A 978 20.57 18.79 16.79
N VAL A 979 20.14 18.54 15.54
CA VAL A 979 18.82 17.94 15.25
C VAL A 979 18.73 16.53 15.83
N ILE A 980 19.74 15.68 15.63
CA ILE A 980 19.76 14.31 16.18
C ILE A 980 19.73 14.35 17.71
N GLU A 981 20.48 15.26 18.35
CA GLU A 981 20.51 15.37 19.81
C GLU A 981 19.16 15.82 20.38
N ARG A 982 18.56 16.89 19.83
CA ARG A 982 17.21 17.33 20.21
C ARG A 982 16.18 16.22 20.02
N PHE A 983 16.20 15.57 18.85
CA PHE A 983 15.28 14.48 18.53
C PHE A 983 15.43 13.30 19.51
N THR A 984 16.66 12.85 19.77
CA THR A 984 16.96 11.71 20.63
C THR A 984 16.51 11.98 22.07
N LYS A 985 16.86 13.15 22.61
CA LYS A 985 16.45 13.56 23.95
C LYS A 985 14.93 13.64 24.08
N THR A 986 14.26 14.33 23.17
CA THR A 986 12.79 14.47 23.21
C THR A 986 12.07 13.13 23.01
N ASN A 987 12.64 12.21 22.22
CA ASN A 987 12.11 10.85 22.11
C ASN A 987 12.25 10.07 23.43
N GLN A 988 13.40 10.15 24.10
CA GLN A 988 13.61 9.53 25.42
C GLN A 988 12.67 10.12 26.49
N GLU A 989 12.49 11.45 26.52
CA GLU A 989 11.55 12.14 27.42
C GLU A 989 10.11 11.66 27.21
N ARG A 990 9.63 11.60 25.96
CA ARG A 990 8.28 11.09 25.64
C ARG A 990 8.14 9.59 25.89
N LEU A 991 9.20 8.80 25.69
CA LEU A 991 9.20 7.36 26.03
C LEU A 991 9.11 7.15 27.54
N ALA A 992 9.81 7.95 28.36
CA ALA A 992 9.73 7.90 29.82
C ALA A 992 8.33 8.26 30.34
N GLU A 993 7.70 9.32 29.80
CA GLU A 993 6.30 9.68 30.12
C GLU A 993 5.35 8.53 29.73
N SER A 994 5.46 8.06 28.49
CA SER A 994 4.60 7.03 27.91
C SER A 994 4.73 5.68 28.62
N TYR A 995 5.95 5.29 29.02
CA TYR A 995 6.20 4.14 29.88
C TYR A 995 5.56 4.31 31.25
N THR A 996 5.74 5.48 31.89
CA THR A 996 5.19 5.74 33.23
C THR A 996 3.66 5.64 33.22
N VAL A 997 2.97 6.21 32.21
CA VAL A 997 1.52 6.08 32.06
C VAL A 997 1.07 4.61 31.90
N ALA A 998 1.85 3.78 31.20
CA ALA A 998 1.55 2.35 31.05
C ALA A 998 1.82 1.57 32.34
N ALA A 999 2.99 1.76 32.96
CA ALA A 999 3.38 1.11 34.20
C ALA A 999 2.39 1.43 35.33
N ASP A 1000 2.06 2.71 35.55
CA ASP A 1000 1.11 3.17 36.56
C ASP A 1000 -0.27 2.51 36.40
N PHE A 1001 -0.73 2.35 35.16
CA PHE A 1001 -1.98 1.66 34.87
C PHE A 1001 -1.92 0.16 35.22
N LEU A 1002 -0.82 -0.52 34.88
CA LEU A 1002 -0.63 -1.94 35.22
C LEU A 1002 -0.53 -2.15 36.73
N ARG A 1003 0.20 -1.28 37.44
CA ARG A 1003 0.33 -1.28 38.91
C ARG A 1003 -1.03 -1.07 39.59
N ALA A 1004 -1.84 -0.14 39.11
CA ALA A 1004 -3.20 0.09 39.61
C ALA A 1004 -4.12 -1.14 39.45
N HIS A 1005 -3.98 -1.89 38.35
CA HIS A 1005 -4.72 -3.13 38.09
C HIS A 1005 -4.01 -4.40 38.61
N LYS A 1006 -2.91 -4.24 39.36
CA LYS A 1006 -2.09 -5.33 39.94
C LYS A 1006 -1.60 -6.35 38.90
N ILE A 1007 -1.30 -5.91 37.69
CA ILE A 1007 -0.72 -6.74 36.63
C ILE A 1007 0.80 -6.75 36.79
N PRO A 1008 1.46 -7.91 37.00
CA PRO A 1008 2.91 -7.98 37.01
C PRO A 1008 3.49 -7.75 35.60
N PHE A 1009 4.63 -7.06 35.54
CA PHE A 1009 5.38 -6.87 34.30
C PHE A 1009 6.88 -6.79 34.61
N VAL A 1010 7.72 -7.03 33.60
CA VAL A 1010 9.16 -6.75 33.68
C VAL A 1010 9.37 -5.24 33.47
N PRO A 1011 10.01 -4.51 34.41
CA PRO A 1011 10.34 -3.11 34.22
C PRO A 1011 11.23 -2.93 32.97
N ALA A 1012 10.81 -2.01 32.10
CA ALA A 1012 11.55 -1.69 30.88
C ALA A 1012 12.36 -0.41 31.12
N GLN A 1013 13.65 -0.47 30.78
CA GLN A 1013 14.59 0.65 30.87
C GLN A 1013 14.82 1.30 29.48
N ALA A 1014 14.47 0.57 28.42
CA ALA A 1014 14.71 0.94 27.03
C ALA A 1014 13.71 0.29 26.06
N GLY A 1015 13.66 0.80 24.84
CA GLY A 1015 12.77 0.30 23.79
C GLY A 1015 11.37 0.91 23.85
N HIS A 1016 10.41 0.21 23.26
CA HIS A 1016 9.06 0.75 22.97
C HIS A 1016 7.93 -0.05 23.64
N PHE A 1017 8.28 -0.99 24.52
CA PHE A 1017 7.38 -2.04 24.99
C PHE A 1017 7.77 -2.52 26.39
N LEU A 1018 6.80 -3.17 27.03
CA LEU A 1018 6.98 -3.89 28.28
C LEU A 1018 6.46 -5.33 28.13
N TRP A 1019 6.88 -6.20 29.05
CA TRP A 1019 6.56 -7.63 29.06
C TRP A 1019 5.66 -7.95 30.26
N MET A 1020 4.39 -8.27 30.00
CA MET A 1020 3.37 -8.46 31.03
C MET A 1020 3.11 -9.93 31.32
N ASP A 1021 2.83 -10.23 32.57
CA ASP A 1021 2.33 -11.52 33.04
C ASP A 1021 0.80 -11.45 33.21
N LEU A 1022 0.05 -12.15 32.34
CA LEU A 1022 -1.41 -12.25 32.45
C LEU A 1022 -1.86 -13.62 33.00
N ARG A 1023 -0.95 -14.45 33.54
CA ARG A 1023 -1.27 -15.80 34.06
C ARG A 1023 -2.34 -15.81 35.13
N GLN A 1024 -2.39 -14.76 35.97
CA GLN A 1024 -3.42 -14.61 37.01
C GLN A 1024 -4.84 -14.36 36.46
N PHE A 1025 -4.98 -14.06 35.16
CA PHE A 1025 -6.26 -13.87 34.46
C PHE A 1025 -6.61 -15.02 33.50
N ILE A 1026 -5.81 -16.11 33.50
CA ILE A 1026 -6.19 -17.33 32.79
C ILE A 1026 -7.37 -17.98 33.54
N PRO A 1027 -8.49 -18.31 32.86
CA PRO A 1027 -9.64 -18.94 33.51
C PRO A 1027 -9.24 -20.22 34.27
N PRO A 1028 -9.72 -20.45 35.52
CA PRO A 1028 -9.31 -21.60 36.34
C PRO A 1028 -9.46 -22.97 35.67
N ALA A 1029 -10.42 -23.12 34.76
CA ALA A 1029 -10.63 -24.34 33.97
C ALA A 1029 -9.49 -24.64 32.99
N LEU A 1030 -8.75 -23.62 32.55
CA LEU A 1030 -7.63 -23.72 31.60
C LEU A 1030 -6.25 -23.62 32.29
N THR A 1031 -6.17 -23.17 33.55
CA THR A 1031 -4.88 -22.97 34.25
C THR A 1031 -4.03 -24.23 34.30
N ALA A 1032 -4.63 -25.40 34.53
CA ALA A 1032 -3.90 -26.68 34.56
C ALA A 1032 -3.37 -27.10 33.19
N LEU A 1033 -4.07 -26.77 32.11
CA LEU A 1033 -3.62 -27.03 30.73
C LEU A 1033 -2.52 -26.03 30.32
N ALA A 1034 -2.67 -24.76 30.69
CA ALA A 1034 -1.66 -23.72 30.50
C ALA A 1034 -0.35 -24.05 31.23
N GLN A 1035 -0.41 -24.64 32.43
CA GLN A 1035 0.76 -25.16 33.16
C GLN A 1035 1.43 -26.37 32.45
N GLN A 1036 0.70 -27.09 31.61
CA GLN A 1036 1.21 -28.17 30.75
C GLN A 1036 1.67 -27.67 29.37
N GLY A 1037 1.61 -26.35 29.11
CA GLY A 1037 2.04 -25.72 27.87
C GLY A 1037 0.93 -25.45 26.83
N ASP A 1038 -0.33 -25.74 27.15
CA ASP A 1038 -1.47 -25.52 26.25
C ASP A 1038 -1.74 -24.01 26.05
N ARG A 1039 -1.92 -23.59 24.79
CA ARG A 1039 -2.08 -22.19 24.40
C ARG A 1039 -3.54 -21.72 24.32
N GLU A 1040 -4.54 -22.57 24.51
CA GLU A 1040 -5.96 -22.17 24.36
C GLU A 1040 -6.33 -20.97 25.24
N ALA A 1041 -5.81 -20.90 26.47
CA ALA A 1041 -5.98 -19.74 27.36
C ALA A 1041 -5.37 -18.45 26.79
N GLU A 1042 -4.16 -18.54 26.25
CA GLU A 1042 -3.40 -17.42 25.67
C GLU A 1042 -4.08 -16.91 24.38
N PHE A 1043 -4.58 -17.83 23.54
CA PHE A 1043 -5.42 -17.49 22.38
C PHE A 1043 -6.80 -16.91 22.77
N LYS A 1044 -7.47 -17.42 23.82
CA LYS A 1044 -8.76 -16.86 24.30
C LYS A 1044 -8.61 -15.40 24.72
N LEU A 1045 -7.60 -15.09 25.54
CA LEU A 1045 -7.27 -13.72 25.96
C LEU A 1045 -6.97 -12.82 24.75
N TRP A 1046 -6.16 -13.30 23.81
CA TRP A 1046 -5.75 -12.52 22.63
C TRP A 1046 -6.87 -12.24 21.65
N HIS A 1047 -7.74 -13.23 21.37
CA HIS A 1047 -8.93 -13.00 20.56
C HIS A 1047 -9.87 -12.00 21.25
N ALA A 1048 -10.09 -12.11 22.57
CA ALA A 1048 -10.89 -11.15 23.30
C ALA A 1048 -10.33 -9.72 23.24
N MET A 1049 -9.01 -9.53 23.33
CA MET A 1049 -8.36 -8.23 23.13
C MET A 1049 -8.65 -7.66 21.73
N LEU A 1050 -8.47 -8.49 20.70
CA LEU A 1050 -8.72 -8.10 19.30
C LEU A 1050 -10.21 -7.82 19.02
N ASP A 1051 -11.13 -8.42 19.77
CA ASP A 1051 -12.58 -8.14 19.71
C ASP A 1051 -12.95 -6.83 20.42
N GLU A 1052 -12.34 -6.54 21.59
CA GLU A 1052 -12.49 -5.26 22.31
C GLU A 1052 -11.75 -4.09 21.61
N GLY A 1053 -11.06 -4.37 20.50
CA GLY A 1053 -10.40 -3.37 19.68
C GLY A 1053 -9.03 -2.95 20.20
N VAL A 1054 -8.23 -3.87 20.75
CA VAL A 1054 -6.81 -3.65 21.05
C VAL A 1054 -5.96 -4.83 20.61
N GLY A 1055 -4.82 -4.57 19.95
CA GLY A 1055 -3.91 -5.61 19.48
C GLY A 1055 -2.66 -5.66 20.33
N LEU A 1056 -2.37 -6.80 20.96
CA LEU A 1056 -1.10 -7.10 21.65
C LEU A 1056 -0.44 -8.31 20.97
N ASN A 1057 0.81 -8.61 21.31
CA ASN A 1057 1.49 -9.83 20.84
C ASN A 1057 1.65 -10.87 21.96
N LEU A 1058 1.37 -12.12 21.60
CA LEU A 1058 1.46 -13.31 22.46
C LEU A 1058 2.88 -13.61 22.92
N GLY A 1059 3.05 -14.28 24.06
CA GLY A 1059 4.32 -14.86 24.49
C GLY A 1059 4.86 -15.87 23.48
N LEU A 1060 3.97 -16.68 22.90
CA LEU A 1060 4.25 -17.60 21.79
C LEU A 1060 5.00 -16.94 20.62
N VAL A 1061 4.71 -15.66 20.31
CA VAL A 1061 5.35 -14.91 19.21
C VAL A 1061 6.83 -14.58 19.50
N PHE A 1062 7.29 -14.72 20.75
CA PHE A 1062 8.68 -14.52 21.16
C PHE A 1062 9.36 -15.83 21.59
N THR A 1063 8.75 -16.97 21.25
CA THR A 1063 9.22 -18.32 21.60
C THR A 1063 9.26 -18.56 23.13
N GLU A 1064 8.42 -17.85 23.88
CA GLU A 1064 8.24 -18.08 25.32
C GLU A 1064 7.56 -19.44 25.57
N ARG A 1065 8.10 -20.25 26.48
CA ARG A 1065 7.50 -21.55 26.84
C ARG A 1065 6.33 -21.40 27.81
N THR A 1066 6.41 -20.41 28.68
CA THR A 1066 5.42 -20.16 29.72
C THR A 1066 4.17 -19.53 29.12
N VAL A 1067 3.01 -20.17 29.31
CA VAL A 1067 1.74 -19.68 28.78
C VAL A 1067 1.31 -18.40 29.49
N GLY A 1068 0.78 -17.42 28.76
CA GLY A 1068 0.13 -16.24 29.34
C GLY A 1068 0.98 -14.98 29.53
N PHE A 1069 2.23 -14.96 29.04
CA PHE A 1069 2.97 -13.70 28.86
C PHE A 1069 2.52 -12.96 27.60
N PHE A 1070 2.61 -11.62 27.61
CA PHE A 1070 2.25 -10.75 26.49
C PHE A 1070 3.22 -9.57 26.36
N ARG A 1071 3.60 -9.21 25.13
CA ARG A 1071 4.29 -7.93 24.86
C ARG A 1071 3.28 -6.85 24.49
N MET A 1072 3.37 -5.72 25.18
CA MET A 1072 2.59 -4.51 24.90
C MET A 1072 3.52 -3.34 24.56
N THR A 1073 3.31 -2.74 23.39
CA THR A 1073 3.96 -1.48 22.99
C THR A 1073 3.23 -0.29 23.61
N PHE A 1074 3.97 0.56 24.33
CA PHE A 1074 3.42 1.75 24.98
C PHE A 1074 3.55 3.03 24.15
N SER A 1075 4.49 3.09 23.20
CA SER A 1075 4.93 4.29 22.44
C SER A 1075 3.89 4.85 21.44
N LEU A 1076 2.74 5.24 21.98
CA LEU A 1076 1.58 5.82 21.32
C LEU A 1076 1.23 7.15 22.02
N PRO A 1077 0.61 8.12 21.31
CA PRO A 1077 0.08 9.32 21.94
C PRO A 1077 -0.81 9.00 23.14
N VAL A 1078 -0.62 9.68 24.28
CA VAL A 1078 -1.20 9.32 25.59
C VAL A 1078 -2.71 9.03 25.58
N PRO A 1079 -3.59 9.77 24.85
CA PRO A 1079 -5.01 9.41 24.76
C PRO A 1079 -5.28 8.06 24.08
N MET A 1080 -4.48 7.70 23.08
CA MET A 1080 -4.57 6.41 22.37
C MET A 1080 -4.02 5.26 23.22
N LEU A 1081 -2.94 5.51 23.96
CA LEU A 1081 -2.38 4.58 24.96
C LEU A 1081 -3.43 4.22 26.03
N LYS A 1082 -4.05 5.24 26.67
CA LYS A 1082 -5.10 5.04 27.68
C LYS A 1082 -6.30 4.26 27.15
N LEU A 1083 -6.78 4.60 25.94
CA LEU A 1083 -7.87 3.87 25.29
C LEU A 1083 -7.51 2.39 25.00
N GLY A 1084 -6.27 2.08 24.64
CA GLY A 1084 -5.80 0.71 24.47
C GLY A 1084 -5.76 -0.07 25.78
N LEU A 1085 -5.21 0.54 26.84
CA LEU A 1085 -5.15 -0.02 28.19
C LEU A 1085 -6.55 -0.34 28.77
N GLU A 1086 -7.52 0.57 28.60
CA GLU A 1086 -8.92 0.34 29.00
C GLU A 1086 -9.58 -0.82 28.25
N ARG A 1087 -9.31 -0.96 26.94
CA ARG A 1087 -9.82 -2.08 26.12
C ARG A 1087 -9.21 -3.41 26.54
N MET A 1088 -7.92 -3.41 26.86
CA MET A 1088 -7.20 -4.58 27.36
C MET A 1088 -7.82 -5.06 28.68
N MET A 1089 -8.13 -4.15 29.61
CA MET A 1089 -8.81 -4.53 30.86
C MET A 1089 -10.21 -5.08 30.63
N ARG A 1090 -11.00 -4.50 29.72
CA ARG A 1090 -12.32 -5.07 29.38
C ARG A 1090 -12.21 -6.47 28.80
N ALA A 1091 -11.21 -6.76 27.97
CA ALA A 1091 -10.98 -8.10 27.44
C ALA A 1091 -10.59 -9.10 28.54
N ILE A 1092 -9.68 -8.69 29.43
CA ILE A 1092 -9.25 -9.47 30.60
C ILE A 1092 -10.44 -9.76 31.52
N GLU A 1093 -11.26 -8.76 31.85
CA GLU A 1093 -12.47 -8.92 32.66
C GLU A 1093 -13.52 -9.80 31.98
N ARG A 1094 -13.70 -9.68 30.66
CA ARG A 1094 -14.64 -10.51 29.88
C ARG A 1094 -14.26 -11.98 29.97
N VAL A 1095 -13.01 -12.31 29.65
CA VAL A 1095 -12.48 -13.68 29.71
C VAL A 1095 -12.44 -14.23 31.14
N SER A 1096 -12.22 -13.37 32.15
CA SER A 1096 -12.25 -13.77 33.57
C SER A 1096 -13.66 -14.05 34.12
N ARG A 1097 -14.72 -13.66 33.39
CA ARG A 1097 -16.13 -13.92 33.74
C ARG A 1097 -16.74 -15.08 32.93
N GLU A 1098 -16.05 -15.55 31.89
CA GLU A 1098 -16.45 -16.62 30.95
C GLU A 1098 -15.80 -17.99 31.29
#